data_AF-A0AAW1UCL4-F1
#
_entry.id   AF-A0AAW1UCL4-F1
#
_cell.length_a   1.000
_cell.length_b   1.000
_cell.length_c   1.000
_cell.angle_alpha   90.00
_cell.angle_beta   90.00
_cell.angle_gamma   90.00
#
_symmetry.space_group_name_H-M   'P 1'
#
loop_
_entity.id
_entity.type
_entity.pdbx_description
1 polymer ?
#
loop_
_entity_poly.entity_id
_entity_poly.type
_entity_poly.pdbx_seq_one_letter_code
_entity_poly.pdbx_strand_id
1 'polypeptide(L)'
;MKNKPTRHKEENTFKFQPFSERLSTINIDIFHRVNHAYETESEENICFFYQDLEKWEVLNLTEGFSSFKKEIRGDLLVTLPQLIHNKEHVVKTLIKYLKLKEALYLQPLLSLTASLAKDLRKEFYEYYPIFYNVLLELLDTKDTDQLEWVFSCLAYFFKYLWRFLISDITKVFNSLLPLLSENKPEYINNFAAESFAFIARKVKDRRSFLKLLLKVVKNEQEGISGCGKLLFEVIKGVNGQFHSCAEEILPFYLESLSDPDVPQDVLLEILEYTIAYIVDYIIPQKSEIFWKSILTQLDKLSQNLKCRSNSKCEVDLENLLKLLGQAVEYKSGKLVQQPKLVIDTIVKLLNLEKLPEGIILVLVKISIVILLSIHIRLSQQEASLLVDNILAVENEETFLYFVDNIEEFSFFEALILPHFLKIFKINTDYLRVLTNVVLKKAPCCENGIKLKEWSKYPLDFRFNGRSQEIETEFLKIINEEQLDVERFFCSLVCISHLNLQEPSKFKISLSHVTNNLLEKSSNNCKNTLFLLNLTVETLLHLNHIEFFEKNFQNFLDILLGSLSEDNALCILNTLSLIISSIKDHDLININVLNGINKHLEIYFNSPYHEIYPSLFWSIQRIQISPEKNLKSFQSVTQ
;
A
#
# COMPACT_ATOMS: atom_id res chain seq x y z
N MET A 1 -13.07 7.21 12.24
CA MET A 1 -14.50 7.54 12.07
C MET A 1 -15.33 6.64 12.98
N LYS A 2 -16.21 7.18 13.82
CA LYS A 2 -17.11 6.36 14.66
C LYS A 2 -18.06 5.56 13.75
N ASN A 3 -18.12 4.24 13.90
CA ASN A 3 -19.09 3.40 13.21
C ASN A 3 -20.51 3.90 13.53
N LYS A 4 -21.26 4.33 12.50
CA LYS A 4 -22.66 4.73 12.67
C LYS A 4 -23.47 3.51 13.14
N PRO A 5 -24.33 3.64 14.16
CA PRO A 5 -25.07 2.50 14.71
C PRO A 5 -26.03 1.91 13.66
N THR A 6 -25.93 0.61 13.42
CA THR A 6 -26.75 -0.15 12.46
C THR A 6 -28.12 -0.55 13.00
N ARG A 7 -28.31 -0.57 14.32
CA ARG A 7 -29.55 -1.06 14.97
C ARG A 7 -30.83 -0.30 14.59
N HIS A 8 -30.77 1.01 14.33
CA HIS A 8 -31.94 1.77 13.90
C HIS A 8 -32.26 1.62 12.40
N LYS A 9 -31.41 0.91 11.64
CA LYS A 9 -31.65 0.68 10.21
C LYS A 9 -32.60 -0.48 9.93
N GLU A 10 -32.99 -1.34 10.87
CA GLU A 10 -33.84 -2.49 10.53
C GLU A 10 -35.35 -2.18 10.65
N GLU A 11 -35.75 -1.21 11.47
CA GLU A 11 -37.19 -0.99 11.80
C GLU A 11 -37.89 0.08 10.94
N ASN A 12 -37.16 1.00 10.31
CA ASN A 12 -37.78 2.09 9.54
C ASN A 12 -38.06 1.66 8.09
N THR A 13 -39.30 1.73 7.62
CA THR A 13 -39.67 1.36 6.24
C THR A 13 -39.13 2.34 5.19
N PHE A 14 -39.05 3.64 5.51
CA PHE A 14 -38.56 4.67 4.60
C PHE A 14 -37.27 5.28 5.12
N LYS A 15 -36.18 5.14 4.36
CA LYS A 15 -34.86 5.63 4.75
C LYS A 15 -34.31 6.54 3.66
N PHE A 16 -33.64 7.60 4.07
CA PHE A 16 -32.79 8.34 3.17
C PHE A 16 -31.59 7.46 2.80
N GLN A 17 -31.48 7.13 1.52
CA GLN A 17 -30.33 6.45 0.95
C GLN A 17 -29.48 7.51 0.23
N PRO A 18 -28.23 7.76 0.65
CA PRO A 18 -27.35 8.70 -0.03
C PRO A 18 -27.07 8.22 -1.46
N PHE A 19 -26.76 9.17 -2.35
CA PHE A 19 -26.46 8.92 -3.77
C PHE A 19 -25.52 7.73 -3.98
N SER A 20 -24.40 7.67 -3.24
CA SER A 20 -23.41 6.60 -3.34
C SER A 20 -23.97 5.22 -2.97
N GLU A 21 -24.82 5.14 -1.95
CA GLU A 21 -25.43 3.87 -1.52
C GLU A 21 -26.48 3.41 -2.55
N ARG A 22 -27.29 4.35 -3.09
CA ARG A 22 -28.29 4.03 -4.12
C ARG A 22 -27.63 3.58 -5.42
N LEU A 23 -26.51 4.20 -5.79
CA LEU A 23 -25.73 3.81 -6.95
C LEU A 23 -25.05 2.45 -6.79
N SER A 24 -24.55 2.13 -5.60
CA SER A 24 -23.99 0.80 -5.31
C SER A 24 -25.04 -0.32 -5.37
N THR A 25 -26.33 0.01 -5.22
CA THR A 25 -27.43 -0.95 -5.36
C THR A 25 -27.97 -1.11 -6.77
N ILE A 26 -27.64 -0.20 -7.70
CA ILE A 26 -28.05 -0.31 -9.09
C ILE A 26 -27.33 -1.52 -9.71
N ASN A 27 -28.08 -2.57 -10.02
CA ASN A 27 -27.56 -3.77 -10.65
C ASN A 27 -28.03 -3.83 -12.11
N ILE A 28 -27.19 -3.39 -13.05
CA ILE A 28 -27.46 -3.41 -14.49
C ILE A 28 -27.03 -4.77 -15.08
N ASP A 29 -27.37 -5.87 -14.40
CA ASP A 29 -27.10 -7.22 -14.91
C ASP A 29 -28.16 -7.67 -15.93
N ILE A 30 -28.23 -6.95 -17.03
CA ILE A 30 -29.11 -7.25 -18.18
C ILE A 30 -28.67 -8.53 -18.90
N PHE A 31 -27.45 -8.99 -18.67
CA PHE A 31 -26.89 -10.16 -19.33
C PHE A 31 -27.34 -11.47 -18.66
N HIS A 32 -27.60 -11.47 -17.36
CA HIS A 32 -28.11 -12.62 -16.61
C HIS A 32 -29.58 -12.50 -16.18
N ARG A 33 -30.27 -11.41 -16.54
CA ARG A 33 -31.72 -11.25 -16.29
C ARG A 33 -32.53 -12.41 -16.89
N VAL A 34 -33.24 -13.13 -16.03
CA VAL A 34 -34.25 -14.11 -16.41
C VAL A 34 -35.55 -13.36 -16.68
N ASN A 35 -36.09 -13.50 -17.90
CA ASN A 35 -37.37 -12.89 -18.25
C ASN A 35 -38.50 -13.55 -17.47
N HIS A 36 -39.50 -12.77 -17.04
CA HIS A 36 -40.70 -13.31 -16.42
C HIS A 36 -41.57 -14.01 -17.47
N ALA A 37 -42.36 -15.01 -17.06
CA ALA A 37 -43.25 -15.77 -17.96
C ALA A 37 -44.20 -14.87 -18.77
N TYR A 38 -44.67 -13.77 -18.16
CA TYR A 38 -45.50 -12.75 -18.81
C TYR A 38 -44.78 -11.89 -19.86
N GLU A 39 -43.44 -11.90 -19.90
CA GLU A 39 -42.64 -11.24 -20.94
C GLU A 39 -42.38 -12.15 -22.16
N THR A 40 -42.71 -13.45 -22.06
CA THR A 40 -42.50 -14.47 -23.11
C THR A 40 -43.76 -14.83 -23.89
N GLU A 41 -44.95 -14.49 -23.40
CA GLU A 41 -46.22 -14.67 -24.10
C GLU A 41 -46.48 -13.48 -25.04
N SER A 42 -45.73 -13.39 -26.15
CA SER A 42 -46.04 -12.43 -27.21
C SER A 42 -46.87 -13.10 -28.30
N GLU A 43 -47.94 -12.45 -28.75
CA GLU A 43 -48.60 -12.80 -30.00
C GLU A 43 -47.57 -12.81 -31.14
N GLU A 44 -47.58 -13.86 -31.98
CA GLU A 44 -46.49 -14.22 -32.92
C GLU A 44 -46.10 -13.15 -33.96
N ASN A 45 -46.75 -11.98 -33.99
CA ASN A 45 -46.57 -10.94 -35.01
C ASN A 45 -46.36 -9.51 -34.49
N ILE A 46 -46.34 -9.27 -33.17
CA ILE A 46 -46.16 -7.93 -32.60
C ILE A 46 -44.66 -7.66 -32.38
N CYS A 47 -44.17 -6.49 -32.81
CA CYS A 47 -42.78 -6.10 -32.58
C CYS A 47 -42.52 -5.66 -31.12
N PHE A 48 -41.28 -5.80 -30.65
CA PHE A 48 -40.93 -5.49 -29.26
C PHE A 48 -41.10 -3.99 -28.94
N PHE A 49 -40.85 -3.11 -29.91
CA PHE A 49 -41.05 -1.68 -29.77
C PHE A 49 -42.49 -1.34 -29.43
N TYR A 50 -43.46 -1.95 -30.12
CA TYR A 50 -44.88 -1.71 -29.86
C TYR A 50 -45.34 -2.29 -28.54
N GLN A 51 -44.88 -3.50 -28.16
CA GLN A 51 -45.18 -4.08 -26.84
C GLN A 51 -44.73 -3.16 -25.69
N ASP A 52 -43.53 -2.58 -25.81
CA ASP A 52 -43.03 -1.64 -24.82
C ASP A 52 -43.78 -0.30 -24.87
N LEU A 53 -44.27 0.12 -26.05
CA LEU A 53 -45.12 1.29 -26.19
C LEU A 53 -46.48 1.12 -25.49
N GLU A 54 -47.14 -0.03 -25.65
CA GLU A 54 -48.40 -0.35 -24.96
C GLU A 54 -48.21 -0.40 -23.45
N LYS A 55 -47.12 -1.01 -22.99
CA LYS A 55 -46.75 -1.01 -21.57
C LYS A 55 -46.62 0.41 -21.03
N TRP A 56 -45.88 1.27 -21.72
CA TRP A 56 -45.64 2.64 -21.25
C TRP A 56 -46.84 3.56 -21.42
N GLU A 57 -47.76 3.28 -22.33
CA GLU A 57 -49.06 3.98 -22.42
C GLU A 57 -49.88 3.84 -21.13
N VAL A 58 -49.81 2.67 -20.49
CA VAL A 58 -50.48 2.45 -19.20
C VAL A 58 -49.68 3.05 -18.04
N LEU A 59 -48.35 2.95 -18.08
CA LEU A 59 -47.48 3.35 -16.96
C LEU A 59 -47.12 4.85 -16.92
N ASN A 60 -47.16 5.55 -18.05
CA ASN A 60 -46.76 6.95 -18.14
C ASN A 60 -47.83 7.80 -18.83
N LEU A 61 -48.56 8.61 -18.05
CA LEU A 61 -49.66 9.46 -18.51
C LEU A 61 -49.26 10.94 -18.69
N THR A 62 -47.98 11.20 -18.93
CA THR A 62 -47.48 12.59 -19.07
C THR A 62 -47.85 13.17 -20.43
N GLU A 63 -48.01 14.49 -20.48
CA GLU A 63 -48.33 15.20 -21.74
C GLU A 63 -47.22 15.02 -22.78
N GLY A 64 -45.96 15.04 -22.35
CA GLY A 64 -44.80 14.84 -23.22
C GLY A 64 -44.78 13.45 -23.86
N PHE A 65 -45.01 12.39 -23.07
CA PHE A 65 -45.09 11.03 -23.61
C PHE A 65 -46.30 10.85 -24.54
N SER A 66 -47.45 11.41 -24.17
CA SER A 66 -48.66 11.39 -25.01
C SER A 66 -48.45 12.10 -26.36
N SER A 67 -47.74 13.23 -26.34
CA SER A 67 -47.38 13.98 -27.54
C SER A 67 -46.39 13.20 -28.42
N PHE A 68 -45.38 12.59 -27.80
CA PHE A 68 -44.46 11.69 -28.47
C PHE A 68 -45.19 10.54 -29.17
N LYS A 69 -46.08 9.81 -28.47
CA LYS A 69 -46.85 8.68 -29.03
C LYS A 69 -47.66 9.11 -30.26
N LYS A 70 -48.33 10.25 -30.17
CA LYS A 70 -49.11 10.82 -31.30
C LYS A 70 -48.20 11.18 -32.48
N GLU A 71 -47.04 11.78 -32.22
CA GLU A 71 -46.09 12.19 -33.27
C GLU A 71 -45.47 10.99 -34.00
N ILE A 72 -45.12 9.91 -33.29
CA ILE A 72 -44.61 8.68 -33.93
C ILE A 72 -45.70 7.86 -34.63
N ARG A 73 -46.99 8.20 -34.44
CA ARG A 73 -48.15 7.42 -34.90
C ARG A 73 -48.09 5.98 -34.38
N GLY A 74 -47.96 5.83 -33.06
CA GLY A 74 -47.71 4.55 -32.39
C GLY A 74 -48.60 3.39 -32.84
N ASP A 75 -49.89 3.66 -33.09
CA ASP A 75 -50.89 2.65 -33.47
C ASP A 75 -50.63 2.04 -34.88
N LEU A 76 -49.75 2.64 -35.69
CA LEU A 76 -49.35 2.12 -37.00
C LEU A 76 -48.08 1.26 -36.95
N LEU A 77 -47.46 1.08 -35.77
CA LEU A 77 -46.15 0.45 -35.60
C LEU A 77 -46.24 -0.96 -34.98
N VAL A 78 -47.39 -1.63 -35.09
CA VAL A 78 -47.67 -2.92 -34.42
C VAL A 78 -46.69 -4.02 -34.86
N THR A 79 -46.48 -4.15 -36.16
CA THR A 79 -45.67 -5.23 -36.75
C THR A 79 -44.28 -4.77 -37.15
N LEU A 80 -43.31 -5.69 -37.17
CA LEU A 80 -41.93 -5.37 -37.57
C LEU A 80 -41.82 -4.75 -38.99
N PRO A 81 -42.55 -5.20 -40.03
CA PRO A 81 -42.50 -4.55 -41.34
C PRO A 81 -42.98 -3.10 -41.33
N GLN A 82 -44.01 -2.79 -40.54
CA GLN A 82 -44.50 -1.42 -40.38
C GLN A 82 -43.47 -0.54 -39.68
N LEU A 83 -42.79 -1.08 -38.66
CA LEU A 83 -41.72 -0.39 -37.96
C LEU A 83 -40.54 -0.10 -38.90
N ILE A 84 -40.11 -1.09 -39.70
CA ILE A 84 -39.03 -0.93 -40.68
C ILE A 84 -39.39 0.12 -41.73
N HIS A 85 -40.62 0.13 -42.23
CA HIS A 85 -41.08 1.11 -43.22
C HIS A 85 -41.01 2.55 -42.69
N ASN A 86 -41.31 2.75 -41.40
CA ASN A 86 -41.35 4.08 -40.77
C ASN A 86 -40.11 4.42 -39.93
N LYS A 87 -39.05 3.59 -39.97
CA LYS A 87 -37.91 3.66 -39.03
C LYS A 87 -37.25 5.03 -38.97
N GLU A 88 -37.09 5.73 -40.08
CA GLU A 88 -36.46 7.07 -40.10
C GLU A 88 -37.27 8.09 -39.30
N HIS A 89 -38.60 8.05 -39.43
CA HIS A 89 -39.50 8.95 -38.71
C HIS A 89 -39.47 8.65 -37.21
N VAL A 90 -39.52 7.37 -36.85
CA VAL A 90 -39.46 6.91 -35.46
C VAL A 90 -38.13 7.33 -34.81
N VAL A 91 -37.00 7.08 -35.49
CA VAL A 91 -35.66 7.46 -35.02
C VAL A 91 -35.54 8.97 -34.82
N LYS A 92 -35.93 9.78 -35.83
CA LYS A 92 -35.87 11.25 -35.74
C LYS A 92 -36.71 11.77 -34.56
N THR A 93 -37.89 11.21 -34.36
CA THR A 93 -38.79 11.61 -33.29
C THR A 93 -38.24 11.20 -31.92
N LEU A 94 -37.76 9.96 -31.75
CA LEU A 94 -37.11 9.53 -30.51
C LEU A 94 -35.93 10.43 -30.13
N ILE A 95 -35.04 10.72 -31.08
CA ILE A 95 -33.88 11.59 -30.84
C ILE A 95 -34.34 13.01 -30.44
N LYS A 96 -35.35 13.55 -31.13
CA LYS A 96 -35.93 14.87 -30.80
C LYS A 96 -36.38 14.92 -29.33
N TYR A 97 -37.16 13.93 -28.87
CA TYR A 97 -37.68 13.95 -27.51
C TYR A 97 -36.63 13.58 -26.45
N LEU A 98 -35.67 12.69 -26.75
CA LEU A 98 -34.56 12.40 -25.84
C LEU A 98 -33.68 13.64 -25.60
N LYS A 99 -33.46 14.46 -26.64
CA LYS A 99 -32.69 15.71 -26.53
C LYS A 99 -33.37 16.80 -25.69
N LEU A 100 -34.67 16.69 -25.42
CA LEU A 100 -35.36 17.61 -24.51
C LEU A 100 -34.95 17.37 -23.04
N LYS A 101 -34.39 16.19 -22.72
CA LYS A 101 -33.91 15.81 -21.37
C LYS A 101 -34.97 15.94 -20.25
N GLU A 102 -36.24 15.79 -20.61
CA GLU A 102 -37.35 15.90 -19.66
C GLU A 102 -37.50 14.63 -18.82
N ALA A 103 -37.33 14.76 -17.49
CA ALA A 103 -37.28 13.62 -16.57
C ALA A 103 -38.57 12.79 -16.53
N LEU A 104 -39.74 13.44 -16.72
CA LEU A 104 -41.06 12.81 -16.56
C LEU A 104 -41.35 11.69 -17.57
N TYR A 105 -40.71 11.72 -18.73
CA TYR A 105 -40.90 10.72 -19.78
C TYR A 105 -39.57 10.17 -20.33
N LEU A 106 -38.45 10.44 -19.65
CA LEU A 106 -37.16 9.93 -20.09
C LEU A 106 -37.07 8.40 -20.01
N GLN A 107 -37.57 7.82 -18.91
CA GLN A 107 -37.61 6.37 -18.71
C GLN A 107 -38.31 5.60 -19.86
N PRO A 108 -39.56 5.94 -20.25
CA PRO A 108 -40.21 5.24 -21.37
C PRO A 108 -39.47 5.43 -22.69
N LEU A 109 -38.90 6.61 -22.98
CA LEU A 109 -38.14 6.81 -24.21
C LEU A 109 -36.86 5.97 -24.28
N LEU A 110 -36.14 5.82 -23.17
CA LEU A 110 -34.95 4.98 -23.08
C LEU A 110 -35.30 3.49 -23.25
N SER A 111 -36.40 3.05 -22.63
CA SER A 111 -36.93 1.69 -22.79
C SER A 111 -37.29 1.41 -24.26
N LEU A 112 -38.07 2.29 -24.88
CA LEU A 112 -38.46 2.20 -26.28
C LEU A 112 -37.25 2.20 -27.22
N THR A 113 -36.22 2.97 -26.89
CA THR A 113 -34.97 3.02 -27.66
C THR A 113 -34.23 1.68 -27.61
N ALA A 114 -34.17 1.03 -26.44
CA ALA A 114 -33.60 -0.31 -26.30
C ALA A 114 -34.42 -1.37 -27.08
N SER A 115 -35.75 -1.29 -27.03
CA SER A 115 -36.67 -2.15 -27.77
C SER A 115 -36.54 -1.96 -29.29
N LEU A 116 -36.38 -0.71 -29.76
CA LEU A 116 -36.12 -0.39 -31.16
C LEU A 116 -34.80 -1.04 -31.65
N ALA A 117 -33.74 -0.97 -30.85
CA ALA A 117 -32.46 -1.61 -31.18
C ALA A 117 -32.58 -3.15 -31.25
N LYS A 118 -33.42 -3.75 -30.40
CA LYS A 118 -33.71 -5.20 -30.39
C LYS A 118 -34.40 -5.66 -31.68
N ASP A 119 -35.38 -4.90 -32.15
CA ASP A 119 -36.15 -5.18 -33.37
C ASP A 119 -35.30 -4.94 -34.63
N LEU A 120 -34.74 -3.75 -34.78
CA LEU A 120 -34.07 -3.33 -36.02
C LEU A 120 -32.65 -3.89 -36.19
N ARG A 121 -31.93 -4.14 -35.08
CA ARG A 121 -30.56 -4.71 -35.05
C ARG A 121 -29.60 -4.05 -36.06
N LYS A 122 -29.34 -4.69 -37.20
CA LYS A 122 -28.45 -4.17 -38.24
C LYS A 122 -28.94 -2.83 -38.77
N GLU A 123 -30.25 -2.68 -38.98
CA GLU A 123 -30.83 -1.44 -39.47
C GLU A 123 -30.77 -0.30 -38.44
N PHE A 124 -30.69 -0.63 -37.15
CA PHE A 124 -30.48 0.36 -36.09
C PHE A 124 -29.05 0.92 -36.09
N TYR A 125 -28.07 0.11 -36.51
CA TYR A 125 -26.66 0.41 -36.31
C TYR A 125 -26.18 1.67 -37.05
N GLU A 126 -26.81 2.04 -38.16
CA GLU A 126 -26.56 3.31 -38.84
C GLU A 126 -26.86 4.53 -37.95
N TYR A 127 -27.86 4.42 -37.07
CA TYR A 127 -28.28 5.48 -36.15
C TYR A 127 -27.61 5.37 -34.78
N TYR A 128 -26.94 4.25 -34.48
CA TYR A 128 -26.31 4.00 -33.18
C TYR A 128 -25.39 5.13 -32.72
N PRO A 129 -24.48 5.71 -33.54
CA PRO A 129 -23.62 6.80 -33.10
C PRO A 129 -24.39 8.03 -32.60
N ILE A 130 -25.53 8.33 -33.22
CA ILE A 130 -26.36 9.48 -32.84
C ILE A 130 -27.03 9.22 -31.49
N PHE A 131 -27.65 8.05 -31.32
CA PHE A 131 -28.24 7.66 -30.04
C PHE A 131 -27.18 7.59 -28.94
N TYR A 132 -26.02 6.99 -29.22
CA TYR A 132 -24.92 6.87 -28.27
C TYR A 132 -24.50 8.24 -27.73
N ASN A 133 -24.28 9.23 -28.61
CA ASN A 133 -23.92 10.59 -28.19
C ASN A 133 -25.01 11.24 -27.31
N VAL A 134 -26.28 11.10 -27.69
CA VAL A 134 -27.40 11.59 -26.86
C VAL A 134 -27.42 10.91 -25.48
N LEU A 135 -27.17 9.61 -25.41
CA LEU A 135 -27.09 8.88 -24.15
C LEU A 135 -25.90 9.35 -23.30
N LEU A 136 -24.74 9.65 -23.89
CA LEU A 136 -23.60 10.20 -23.15
C LEU A 136 -23.92 11.58 -22.55
N GLU A 137 -24.63 12.43 -23.28
CA GLU A 137 -25.10 13.73 -22.77
C GLU A 137 -26.12 13.60 -21.62
N LEU A 138 -26.79 12.46 -21.51
CA LEU A 138 -27.74 12.14 -20.42
C LEU A 138 -27.04 11.55 -19.19
N LEU A 139 -25.75 11.20 -19.27
CA LEU A 139 -24.97 10.74 -18.12
C LEU A 139 -24.47 11.87 -17.22
N ASP A 140 -24.50 13.12 -17.71
CA ASP A 140 -24.11 14.31 -16.93
C ASP A 140 -25.24 14.74 -15.98
N THR A 141 -25.48 13.91 -14.96
CA THR A 141 -26.50 14.12 -13.94
C THR A 141 -26.12 13.45 -12.61
N LYS A 142 -26.76 13.88 -11.52
CA LYS A 142 -26.71 13.24 -10.20
C LYS A 142 -28.00 12.50 -9.85
N ASP A 143 -28.94 12.42 -10.79
CA ASP A 143 -30.14 11.60 -10.63
C ASP A 143 -29.82 10.12 -10.86
N THR A 144 -29.91 9.32 -9.80
CA THR A 144 -29.62 7.88 -9.85
C THR A 144 -30.58 7.11 -10.74
N ASP A 145 -31.85 7.52 -10.79
CA ASP A 145 -32.87 6.82 -11.58
C ASP A 145 -32.60 7.04 -13.08
N GLN A 146 -32.30 8.28 -13.46
CA GLN A 146 -31.86 8.58 -14.82
C GLN A 146 -30.59 7.81 -15.19
N LEU A 147 -29.57 7.78 -14.31
CA LEU A 147 -28.35 7.02 -14.56
C LEU A 147 -28.65 5.53 -14.78
N GLU A 148 -29.48 4.92 -13.94
CA GLU A 148 -29.91 3.52 -14.09
C GLU A 148 -30.58 3.28 -15.46
N TRP A 149 -31.49 4.15 -15.88
CA TRP A 149 -32.21 3.99 -17.14
C TRP A 149 -31.28 4.15 -18.35
N VAL A 150 -30.38 5.13 -18.32
CA VAL A 150 -29.41 5.36 -19.41
C VAL A 150 -28.42 4.21 -19.51
N PHE A 151 -27.86 3.79 -18.37
CA PHE A 151 -26.98 2.63 -18.29
C PHE A 151 -27.67 1.35 -18.76
N SER A 152 -28.93 1.13 -18.37
CA SER A 152 -29.71 0.01 -18.86
C SER A 152 -29.89 0.04 -20.37
N CYS A 153 -30.23 1.20 -20.95
CA CYS A 153 -30.35 1.36 -22.40
C CYS A 153 -29.02 1.04 -23.12
N LEU A 154 -27.89 1.57 -22.61
CA LEU A 154 -26.56 1.31 -23.17
C LEU A 154 -26.16 -0.18 -23.09
N ALA A 155 -26.44 -0.84 -21.97
CA ALA A 155 -26.18 -2.27 -21.82
C ALA A 155 -27.03 -3.10 -22.80
N TYR A 156 -28.30 -2.72 -23.05
CA TYR A 156 -29.11 -3.34 -24.10
C TYR A 156 -28.55 -3.10 -25.51
N PHE A 157 -28.00 -1.92 -25.80
CA PHE A 157 -27.29 -1.69 -27.06
C PHE A 157 -26.11 -2.67 -27.21
N PHE A 158 -25.28 -2.82 -26.18
CA PHE A 158 -24.19 -3.79 -26.21
C PHE A 158 -24.72 -5.23 -26.37
N LYS A 159 -25.81 -5.60 -25.69
CA LYS A 159 -26.43 -6.93 -25.81
C LYS A 159 -26.95 -7.23 -27.21
N TYR A 160 -27.64 -6.30 -27.86
CA TYR A 160 -28.31 -6.54 -29.15
C TYR A 160 -27.41 -6.27 -30.35
N LEU A 161 -26.48 -5.32 -30.23
CA LEU A 161 -25.64 -4.86 -31.34
C LEU A 161 -24.21 -5.43 -31.30
N TRP A 162 -23.89 -6.34 -30.36
CA TRP A 162 -22.52 -6.82 -30.14
C TRP A 162 -21.79 -7.27 -31.41
N ARG A 163 -22.48 -7.91 -32.37
CA ARG A 163 -21.86 -8.37 -33.62
C ARG A 163 -21.33 -7.20 -34.47
N PHE A 164 -22.08 -6.11 -34.51
CA PHE A 164 -21.73 -4.90 -35.28
C PHE A 164 -20.69 -4.07 -34.54
N LEU A 165 -20.79 -4.00 -33.21
CA LEU A 165 -19.79 -3.33 -32.38
C LEU A 165 -18.41 -3.99 -32.48
N ILE A 166 -18.36 -5.33 -32.56
CA ILE A 166 -17.09 -6.05 -32.77
C ILE A 166 -16.53 -5.80 -34.17
N SER A 167 -17.38 -5.71 -35.22
CA SER A 167 -16.87 -5.42 -36.56
C SER A 167 -16.22 -4.03 -36.67
N ASP A 168 -16.64 -3.06 -35.86
CA ASP A 168 -16.06 -1.71 -35.80
C ASP A 168 -15.34 -1.43 -34.46
N ILE A 169 -14.74 -2.45 -33.83
CA ILE A 169 -14.22 -2.36 -32.45
C ILE A 169 -13.27 -1.17 -32.23
N THR A 170 -12.48 -0.78 -33.23
CA THR A 170 -11.62 0.40 -33.21
C THR A 170 -12.39 1.69 -32.94
N LYS A 171 -13.48 1.93 -33.70
CA LYS A 171 -14.29 3.14 -33.55
C LYS A 171 -15.04 3.12 -32.22
N VAL A 172 -15.59 1.95 -31.85
CA VAL A 172 -16.34 1.78 -30.61
C VAL A 172 -15.43 2.03 -29.40
N PHE A 173 -14.24 1.44 -29.38
CA PHE A 173 -13.30 1.62 -28.28
C PHE A 173 -12.83 3.08 -28.16
N ASN A 174 -12.53 3.75 -29.27
CA ASN A 174 -12.19 5.18 -29.24
C ASN A 174 -13.32 6.04 -28.64
N SER A 175 -14.58 5.70 -28.92
CA SER A 175 -15.72 6.41 -28.32
C SER A 175 -15.96 6.06 -26.85
N LEU A 176 -15.48 4.90 -26.39
CA LEU A 176 -15.61 4.42 -25.02
C LEU A 176 -14.52 4.97 -24.10
N LEU A 177 -13.29 5.13 -24.58
CA LEU A 177 -12.14 5.55 -23.76
C LEU A 177 -12.42 6.79 -22.89
N PRO A 178 -13.10 7.85 -23.38
CA PRO A 178 -13.44 9.00 -22.55
C PRO A 178 -14.32 8.69 -21.33
N LEU A 179 -15.03 7.56 -21.31
CA LEU A 179 -15.80 7.07 -20.16
C LEU A 179 -14.95 6.28 -19.16
N LEU A 180 -13.81 5.76 -19.61
CA LEU A 180 -12.81 5.06 -18.81
C LEU A 180 -11.72 6.00 -18.28
N SER A 181 -11.72 7.26 -18.68
CA SER A 181 -10.79 8.28 -18.19
C SER A 181 -10.98 8.54 -16.69
N GLU A 182 -9.86 8.83 -16.01
CA GLU A 182 -9.78 9.26 -14.61
C GLU A 182 -10.59 10.54 -14.34
N ASN A 183 -10.85 11.33 -15.38
CA ASN A 183 -11.63 12.57 -15.31
C ASN A 183 -13.14 12.33 -15.13
N LYS A 184 -13.62 11.10 -15.30
CA LYS A 184 -15.04 10.75 -15.12
C LYS A 184 -15.32 10.23 -13.72
N PRO A 185 -16.54 10.45 -13.20
CA PRO A 185 -16.95 9.84 -11.94
C PRO A 185 -16.81 8.32 -11.97
N GLU A 186 -16.38 7.75 -10.84
CA GLU A 186 -16.09 6.32 -10.69
C GLU A 186 -17.23 5.42 -11.17
N TYR A 187 -18.48 5.79 -10.91
CA TYR A 187 -19.64 5.00 -11.34
C TYR A 187 -19.83 4.93 -12.86
N ILE A 188 -19.41 5.96 -13.61
CA ILE A 188 -19.42 5.95 -15.08
C ILE A 188 -18.33 5.01 -15.58
N ASN A 189 -17.14 5.10 -14.98
CA ASN A 189 -16.02 4.22 -15.29
C ASN A 189 -16.41 2.75 -15.02
N ASN A 190 -17.01 2.50 -13.85
CA ASN A 190 -17.49 1.20 -13.41
C ASN A 190 -18.47 0.60 -14.42
N PHE A 191 -19.49 1.38 -14.78
CA PHE A 191 -20.46 0.96 -15.79
C PHE A 191 -19.82 0.69 -17.16
N ALA A 192 -18.95 1.58 -17.63
CA ALA A 192 -18.30 1.47 -18.93
C ALA A 192 -17.43 0.21 -19.01
N ALA A 193 -16.64 -0.06 -17.96
CA ALA A 193 -15.80 -1.25 -17.86
C ALA A 193 -16.64 -2.54 -17.81
N GLU A 194 -17.64 -2.60 -16.94
CA GLU A 194 -18.52 -3.77 -16.75
C GLU A 194 -19.31 -4.10 -18.02
N SER A 195 -19.90 -3.08 -18.64
CA SER A 195 -20.76 -3.25 -19.80
C SER A 195 -19.95 -3.59 -21.05
N PHE A 196 -18.77 -3.00 -21.20
CA PHE A 196 -17.91 -3.29 -22.35
C PHE A 196 -17.15 -4.62 -22.21
N ALA A 197 -16.91 -5.11 -20.99
CA ALA A 197 -16.34 -6.43 -20.77
C ALA A 197 -17.13 -7.54 -21.49
N PHE A 198 -18.46 -7.42 -21.60
CA PHE A 198 -19.30 -8.33 -22.38
C PHE A 198 -18.90 -8.39 -23.87
N ILE A 199 -18.58 -7.24 -24.46
CA ILE A 199 -18.12 -7.13 -25.86
C ILE A 199 -16.71 -7.68 -25.97
N ALA A 200 -15.80 -7.24 -25.09
CA ALA A 200 -14.40 -7.64 -25.08
C ALA A 200 -14.23 -9.18 -24.98
N ARG A 201 -15.03 -9.86 -24.14
CA ARG A 201 -15.03 -11.34 -24.05
C ARG A 201 -15.38 -12.04 -25.38
N LYS A 202 -16.11 -11.38 -26.28
CA LYS A 202 -16.54 -11.94 -27.57
C LYS A 202 -15.59 -11.63 -28.72
N VAL A 203 -14.57 -10.80 -28.50
CA VAL A 203 -13.57 -10.48 -29.51
C VAL A 203 -12.70 -11.72 -29.76
N LYS A 204 -12.64 -12.17 -31.02
CA LYS A 204 -11.86 -13.34 -31.43
C LYS A 204 -10.37 -13.06 -31.44
N ASP A 205 -9.96 -11.95 -32.07
CA ASP A 205 -8.56 -11.54 -32.14
C ASP A 205 -8.18 -10.68 -30.92
N ARG A 206 -7.91 -11.37 -29.80
CA ARG A 206 -7.55 -10.76 -28.52
C ARG A 206 -6.26 -9.93 -28.62
N ARG A 207 -5.30 -10.37 -29.44
CA ARG A 207 -4.01 -9.69 -29.61
C ARG A 207 -4.17 -8.35 -30.31
N SER A 208 -4.92 -8.31 -31.42
CA SER A 208 -5.21 -7.05 -32.12
C SER A 208 -6.01 -6.09 -31.25
N PHE A 209 -6.96 -6.59 -30.46
CA PHE A 209 -7.72 -5.76 -29.53
C PHE A 209 -6.86 -5.18 -28.40
N LEU A 210 -5.99 -5.98 -27.78
CA LEU A 210 -5.06 -5.49 -26.77
C LEU A 210 -4.10 -4.44 -27.35
N LYS A 211 -3.55 -4.68 -28.55
CA LYS A 211 -2.71 -3.69 -29.26
C LYS A 211 -3.44 -2.38 -29.54
N LEU A 212 -4.71 -2.45 -29.96
CA LEU A 212 -5.56 -1.28 -30.14
C LEU A 212 -5.73 -0.52 -28.83
N LEU A 213 -6.15 -1.21 -27.76
CA LEU A 213 -6.36 -0.63 -26.44
C LEU A 213 -5.13 0.12 -25.96
N LEU A 214 -3.97 -0.53 -25.98
CA LEU A 214 -2.72 0.05 -25.51
C LEU A 214 -2.26 1.24 -26.37
N LYS A 215 -2.44 1.18 -27.70
CA LYS A 215 -2.11 2.31 -28.58
C LYS A 215 -2.99 3.52 -28.31
N VAL A 216 -4.29 3.30 -28.10
CA VAL A 216 -5.26 4.36 -27.84
C VAL A 216 -4.98 5.02 -26.49
N VAL A 217 -4.80 4.24 -25.42
CA VAL A 217 -4.41 4.76 -24.10
C VAL A 217 -3.09 5.53 -24.17
N LYS A 218 -2.08 5.00 -24.88
CA LYS A 218 -0.78 5.68 -25.03
C LYS A 218 -0.89 7.02 -25.74
N ASN A 219 -1.75 7.12 -26.76
CA ASN A 219 -1.90 8.34 -27.56
C ASN A 219 -2.69 9.41 -26.81
N GLU A 220 -3.76 9.02 -26.13
CA GLU A 220 -4.63 9.96 -25.38
C GLU A 220 -4.06 10.31 -24.00
N GLN A 221 -3.12 9.51 -23.47
CA GLN A 221 -2.53 9.67 -22.12
C GLN A 221 -3.56 9.66 -20.98
N GLU A 222 -4.70 9.01 -21.21
CA GLU A 222 -5.80 8.89 -20.25
C GLU A 222 -6.41 7.48 -20.28
N GLY A 223 -7.07 7.09 -19.18
CA GLY A 223 -7.85 5.86 -19.09
C GLY A 223 -7.05 4.62 -18.69
N ILE A 224 -5.86 4.77 -18.12
CA ILE A 224 -5.03 3.66 -17.64
C ILE A 224 -5.78 2.86 -16.56
N SER A 225 -6.30 3.56 -15.54
CA SER A 225 -7.01 2.93 -14.43
C SER A 225 -8.33 2.28 -14.87
N GLY A 226 -9.08 2.94 -15.74
CA GLY A 226 -10.32 2.42 -16.32
C GLY A 226 -10.09 1.24 -17.26
N CYS A 227 -9.01 1.23 -18.03
CA CYS A 227 -8.61 0.07 -18.81
C CYS A 227 -8.16 -1.09 -17.93
N GLY A 228 -7.46 -0.83 -16.82
CA GLY A 228 -7.16 -1.85 -15.80
C GLY A 228 -8.44 -2.45 -15.22
N LYS A 229 -9.44 -1.61 -14.94
CA LYS A 229 -10.77 -2.09 -14.55
C LYS A 229 -11.43 -2.92 -15.64
N LEU A 230 -11.39 -2.47 -16.90
CA LEU A 230 -11.97 -3.21 -18.03
C LEU A 230 -11.34 -4.60 -18.19
N LEU A 231 -10.01 -4.72 -18.13
CA LEU A 231 -9.33 -6.03 -18.22
C LEU A 231 -9.73 -6.94 -17.06
N PHE A 232 -9.87 -6.38 -15.86
CA PHE A 232 -10.41 -7.10 -14.71
C PHE A 232 -11.86 -7.56 -14.93
N GLU A 233 -12.77 -6.68 -15.35
CA GLU A 233 -14.18 -7.01 -15.60
C GLU A 233 -14.35 -8.06 -16.71
N VAL A 234 -13.42 -8.16 -17.66
CA VAL A 234 -13.39 -9.25 -18.65
C VAL A 234 -13.21 -10.62 -18.00
N ILE A 235 -12.30 -10.74 -17.03
CA ILE A 235 -11.98 -12.00 -16.33
C ILE A 235 -12.77 -12.21 -15.03
N LYS A 236 -13.48 -11.19 -14.55
CA LYS A 236 -14.30 -11.23 -13.35
C LYS A 236 -15.56 -12.07 -13.55
N GLY A 237 -15.80 -12.98 -12.62
CA GLY A 237 -17.04 -13.75 -12.50
C GLY A 237 -17.92 -13.26 -11.35
N VAL A 238 -18.94 -14.04 -11.02
CA VAL A 238 -19.87 -13.74 -9.92
C VAL A 238 -19.34 -14.22 -8.57
N ASN A 239 -19.85 -13.69 -7.45
CA ASN A 239 -19.57 -14.19 -6.09
C ASN A 239 -18.06 -14.30 -5.74
N GLY A 240 -17.29 -13.27 -6.11
CA GLY A 240 -15.85 -13.19 -5.81
C GLY A 240 -14.99 -14.25 -6.52
N GLN A 241 -15.46 -14.78 -7.66
CA GLN A 241 -14.75 -15.73 -8.50
C GLN A 241 -14.28 -15.09 -9.80
N PHE A 242 -13.33 -15.75 -10.44
CA PHE A 242 -13.04 -15.53 -11.86
C PHE A 242 -14.12 -16.12 -12.76
N HIS A 243 -14.31 -15.51 -13.91
CA HIS A 243 -15.12 -16.06 -15.01
C HIS A 243 -14.38 -17.23 -15.67
N SER A 244 -15.10 -18.13 -16.35
CA SER A 244 -14.50 -19.30 -17.00
C SER A 244 -13.43 -18.96 -18.05
N CYS A 245 -13.55 -17.81 -18.72
CA CYS A 245 -12.54 -17.36 -19.69
C CYS A 245 -11.22 -16.89 -19.05
N ALA A 246 -11.16 -16.68 -17.72
CA ALA A 246 -9.97 -16.20 -17.05
C ALA A 246 -8.79 -17.17 -17.19
N GLU A 247 -9.06 -18.48 -17.27
CA GLU A 247 -8.03 -19.52 -17.47
C GLU A 247 -7.24 -19.33 -18.76
N GLU A 248 -7.83 -18.70 -19.78
CA GLU A 248 -7.14 -18.38 -21.04
C GLU A 248 -6.67 -16.93 -21.10
N ILE A 249 -7.51 -15.99 -20.63
CA ILE A 249 -7.30 -14.56 -20.84
C ILE A 249 -6.25 -13.99 -19.87
N LEU A 250 -6.23 -14.43 -18.62
CA LEU A 250 -5.27 -13.93 -17.64
C LEU A 250 -3.81 -14.33 -18.01
N PRO A 251 -3.51 -15.60 -18.36
CA PRO A 251 -2.20 -15.94 -18.91
C PRO A 251 -1.84 -15.12 -20.15
N PHE A 252 -2.79 -14.89 -21.06
CA PHE A 252 -2.57 -14.07 -22.26
C PHE A 252 -2.16 -12.63 -21.91
N TYR A 253 -2.78 -12.00 -20.90
CA TYR A 253 -2.37 -10.67 -20.45
C TYR A 253 -0.93 -10.64 -19.94
N LEU A 254 -0.56 -11.61 -19.10
CA LEU A 254 0.79 -11.71 -18.53
C LEU A 254 1.84 -12.05 -19.59
N GLU A 255 1.52 -12.96 -20.53
CA GLU A 255 2.37 -13.31 -21.66
C GLU A 255 2.60 -12.14 -22.62
N SER A 256 1.60 -11.25 -22.75
CA SER A 256 1.69 -10.08 -23.62
C SER A 256 2.72 -9.05 -23.14
N LEU A 257 3.18 -9.10 -21.87
CA LEU A 257 4.28 -8.25 -21.41
C LEU A 257 5.59 -8.49 -22.19
N SER A 258 5.76 -9.71 -22.72
CA SER A 258 6.91 -10.08 -23.55
C SER A 258 6.67 -9.85 -25.06
N ASP A 259 5.52 -9.33 -25.48
CA ASP A 259 5.24 -9.04 -26.88
C ASP A 259 5.98 -7.75 -27.30
N PRO A 260 6.93 -7.78 -28.26
CA PRO A 260 7.64 -6.58 -28.70
C PRO A 260 6.75 -5.57 -29.43
N ASP A 261 5.58 -6.00 -29.90
CA ASP A 261 4.65 -5.15 -30.65
C ASP A 261 3.69 -4.34 -29.77
N VAL A 262 3.73 -4.51 -28.44
CA VAL A 262 2.86 -3.79 -27.51
C VAL A 262 3.64 -2.71 -26.74
N PRO A 263 3.02 -1.55 -26.43
CA PRO A 263 3.59 -0.61 -25.48
C PRO A 263 3.67 -1.23 -24.07
N GLN A 264 4.81 -1.80 -23.72
CA GLN A 264 4.99 -2.57 -22.48
C GLN A 264 4.73 -1.75 -21.22
N ASP A 265 5.26 -0.52 -21.14
CA ASP A 265 5.11 0.32 -19.94
C ASP A 265 3.64 0.59 -19.63
N VAL A 266 2.86 0.92 -20.67
CA VAL A 266 1.42 1.14 -20.56
C VAL A 266 0.67 -0.13 -20.17
N LEU A 267 1.08 -1.29 -20.72
CA LEU A 267 0.49 -2.57 -20.34
C LEU A 267 0.79 -2.91 -18.88
N LEU A 268 2.01 -2.64 -18.40
CA LEU A 268 2.39 -2.88 -17.01
C LEU A 268 1.51 -2.05 -16.06
N GLU A 269 1.39 -0.74 -16.29
CA GLU A 269 0.55 0.14 -15.47
C GLU A 269 -0.93 -0.32 -15.46
N ILE A 270 -1.47 -0.69 -16.62
CA ILE A 270 -2.83 -1.24 -16.72
C ILE A 270 -2.96 -2.55 -15.94
N LEU A 271 -1.93 -3.42 -15.96
CA LEU A 271 -1.93 -4.68 -15.22
C LEU A 271 -1.77 -4.47 -13.72
N GLU A 272 -1.06 -3.44 -13.26
CA GLU A 272 -1.01 -3.08 -11.84
C GLU A 272 -2.41 -2.73 -11.33
N TYR A 273 -3.18 -1.92 -12.07
CA TYR A 273 -4.59 -1.68 -11.74
C TYR A 273 -5.44 -2.95 -11.84
N THR A 274 -5.22 -3.77 -12.86
CA THR A 274 -5.94 -5.05 -13.03
C THR A 274 -5.72 -5.93 -11.80
N ILE A 275 -4.49 -6.06 -11.32
CA ILE A 275 -4.15 -6.83 -10.12
C ILE A 275 -4.74 -6.19 -8.87
N ALA A 276 -4.74 -4.86 -8.75
CA ALA A 276 -5.40 -4.15 -7.64
C ALA A 276 -6.89 -4.53 -7.55
N TYR A 277 -7.60 -4.62 -8.67
CA TYR A 277 -9.00 -5.07 -8.68
C TYR A 277 -9.15 -6.58 -8.43
N ILE A 278 -8.22 -7.42 -8.92
CA ILE A 278 -8.20 -8.87 -8.63
C ILE A 278 -8.08 -9.10 -7.12
N VAL A 279 -7.08 -8.50 -6.48
CA VAL A 279 -6.79 -8.74 -5.06
C VAL A 279 -7.92 -8.23 -4.16
N ASP A 280 -8.66 -7.20 -4.60
CA ASP A 280 -9.77 -6.62 -3.84
C ASP A 280 -11.07 -7.43 -3.95
N TYR A 281 -11.40 -7.92 -5.14
CA TYR A 281 -12.66 -8.62 -5.39
C TYR A 281 -12.58 -10.14 -5.22
N ILE A 282 -11.48 -10.77 -5.63
CA ILE A 282 -11.39 -12.23 -5.66
C ILE A 282 -11.19 -12.77 -4.24
N ILE A 283 -12.05 -13.71 -3.87
CA ILE A 283 -11.98 -14.39 -2.58
C ILE A 283 -10.70 -15.24 -2.56
N PRO A 284 -9.86 -15.19 -1.50
CA PRO A 284 -8.58 -15.90 -1.47
C PRO A 284 -8.66 -17.39 -1.78
N GLN A 285 -9.68 -18.10 -1.29
CA GLN A 285 -9.87 -19.53 -1.56
C GLN A 285 -10.11 -19.85 -3.05
N LYS A 286 -10.41 -18.84 -3.86
CA LYS A 286 -10.78 -18.96 -5.27
C LYS A 286 -9.78 -18.26 -6.19
N SER A 287 -8.61 -17.90 -5.66
CA SER A 287 -7.56 -17.19 -6.40
C SER A 287 -6.57 -18.10 -7.12
N GLU A 288 -6.84 -19.41 -7.21
CA GLU A 288 -5.92 -20.40 -7.81
C GLU A 288 -5.54 -20.06 -9.25
N ILE A 289 -6.51 -19.59 -10.06
CA ILE A 289 -6.27 -19.20 -11.46
C ILE A 289 -5.21 -18.11 -11.56
N PHE A 290 -5.22 -17.12 -10.65
CA PHE A 290 -4.22 -16.07 -10.61
C PHE A 290 -2.82 -16.63 -10.33
N TRP A 291 -2.67 -17.38 -9.23
CA TRP A 291 -1.39 -17.96 -8.84
C TRP A 291 -0.84 -18.90 -9.91
N LYS A 292 -1.68 -19.78 -10.47
CA LYS A 292 -1.28 -20.68 -11.56
C LYS A 292 -0.80 -19.89 -12.77
N SER A 293 -1.51 -18.83 -13.17
CA SER A 293 -1.17 -18.02 -14.35
C SER A 293 0.18 -17.31 -14.18
N ILE A 294 0.36 -16.60 -13.06
CA ILE A 294 1.58 -15.81 -12.83
C ILE A 294 2.81 -16.69 -12.58
N LEU A 295 2.68 -17.75 -11.77
CA LEU A 295 3.80 -18.65 -11.49
C LEU A 295 4.22 -19.46 -12.71
N THR A 296 3.27 -19.88 -13.56
CA THR A 296 3.59 -20.57 -14.83
C THR A 296 4.35 -19.65 -15.77
N GLN A 297 3.95 -18.37 -15.86
CA GLN A 297 4.64 -17.40 -16.72
C GLN A 297 6.03 -17.06 -16.17
N LEU A 298 6.20 -16.92 -14.86
CA LEU A 298 7.50 -16.77 -14.22
C LEU A 298 8.41 -17.98 -14.53
N ASP A 299 7.88 -19.20 -14.47
CA ASP A 299 8.64 -20.40 -14.81
C ASP A 299 9.11 -20.37 -16.29
N LYS A 300 8.23 -20.04 -17.23
CA LYS A 300 8.58 -19.89 -18.65
C LYS A 300 9.71 -18.88 -18.87
N LEU A 301 9.61 -17.69 -18.25
CA LEU A 301 10.65 -16.65 -18.34
C LEU A 301 11.96 -17.11 -17.69
N SER A 302 11.89 -17.81 -16.55
CA SER A 302 13.07 -18.36 -15.87
C SER A 302 13.83 -19.37 -16.75
N GLN A 303 13.11 -20.20 -17.50
CA GLN A 303 13.70 -21.17 -18.42
C GLN A 303 14.33 -20.47 -19.63
N ASN A 304 13.69 -19.42 -20.14
CA ASN A 304 14.22 -18.63 -21.25
C ASN A 304 15.55 -17.95 -20.87
N LEU A 305 15.64 -17.39 -19.65
CA LEU A 305 16.88 -16.78 -19.15
C LEU A 305 18.03 -17.80 -19.04
N LYS A 306 17.75 -19.04 -18.61
CA LYS A 306 18.77 -20.11 -18.59
C LYS A 306 19.31 -20.43 -19.98
N CYS A 307 18.46 -20.40 -21.00
CA CYS A 307 18.85 -20.77 -22.36
C CYS A 307 19.46 -19.61 -23.16
N ARG A 308 19.04 -18.37 -22.89
CA ARG A 308 19.48 -17.15 -23.59
C ARG A 308 19.39 -15.95 -22.63
N SER A 309 20.52 -15.39 -22.23
CA SER A 309 20.54 -14.10 -21.54
C SER A 309 20.24 -12.97 -22.54
N ASN A 310 19.13 -12.29 -22.36
CA ASN A 310 18.77 -11.09 -23.12
C ASN A 310 18.17 -10.06 -22.16
N SER A 311 18.69 -8.83 -22.20
CA SER A 311 18.22 -7.67 -21.43
C SER A 311 16.69 -7.51 -21.44
N LYS A 312 16.02 -7.82 -22.55
CA LYS A 312 14.56 -7.75 -22.63
C LYS A 312 13.85 -8.77 -21.73
N CYS A 313 14.34 -10.01 -21.68
CA CYS A 313 13.74 -11.06 -20.86
C CYS A 313 13.92 -10.78 -19.36
N GLU A 314 15.01 -10.09 -18.99
CA GLU A 314 15.25 -9.62 -17.62
C GLU A 314 14.21 -8.58 -17.20
N VAL A 315 13.97 -7.57 -18.05
CA VAL A 315 12.92 -6.55 -17.82
C VAL A 315 11.54 -7.19 -17.71
N ASP A 316 11.21 -8.14 -18.60
CA ASP A 316 9.93 -8.84 -18.55
C ASP A 316 9.76 -9.64 -17.25
N LEU A 317 10.82 -10.29 -16.78
CA LEU A 317 10.82 -11.01 -15.50
C LEU A 317 10.64 -10.06 -14.32
N GLU A 318 11.38 -8.94 -14.30
CA GLU A 318 11.27 -7.92 -13.25
C GLU A 318 9.84 -7.36 -13.18
N ASN A 319 9.25 -7.03 -14.31
CA ASN A 319 7.88 -6.52 -14.42
C ASN A 319 6.86 -7.54 -13.88
N LEU A 320 7.01 -8.81 -14.22
CA LEU A 320 6.12 -9.86 -13.72
C LEU A 320 6.31 -10.11 -12.21
N LEU A 321 7.53 -9.95 -11.69
CA LEU A 321 7.80 -10.03 -10.25
C LEU A 321 7.19 -8.85 -9.49
N LYS A 322 7.19 -7.63 -10.05
CA LYS A 322 6.48 -6.48 -9.45
C LYS A 322 4.99 -6.77 -9.30
N LEU A 323 4.37 -7.33 -10.35
CA LEU A 323 2.97 -7.77 -10.33
C LEU A 323 2.71 -8.89 -9.29
N LEU A 324 3.64 -9.84 -9.15
CA LEU A 324 3.59 -10.87 -8.10
C LEU A 324 3.67 -10.23 -6.71
N GLY A 325 4.63 -9.33 -6.50
CA GLY A 325 4.85 -8.63 -5.25
C GLY A 325 3.64 -7.84 -4.78
N GLN A 326 2.99 -7.11 -5.70
CA GLN A 326 1.74 -6.39 -5.42
C GLN A 326 0.64 -7.32 -4.87
N ALA A 327 0.48 -8.51 -5.46
CA ALA A 327 -0.51 -9.48 -5.00
C ALA A 327 -0.15 -10.14 -3.66
N VAL A 328 1.14 -10.34 -3.39
CA VAL A 328 1.65 -10.87 -2.12
C VAL A 328 1.54 -9.83 -1.00
N GLU A 329 1.77 -8.55 -1.28
CA GLU A 329 1.68 -7.47 -0.31
C GLU A 329 0.24 -7.15 0.12
N TYR A 330 -0.73 -7.41 -0.76
CA TYR A 330 -2.12 -7.04 -0.52
C TYR A 330 -2.67 -7.49 0.84
N LYS A 331 -3.06 -6.50 1.66
CA LYS A 331 -3.58 -6.67 3.02
C LYS A 331 -2.72 -7.66 3.84
N SER A 332 -1.40 -7.49 3.82
CA SER A 332 -0.43 -8.34 4.51
C SER A 332 -0.60 -9.82 4.14
N GLY A 333 -0.52 -10.16 2.85
CA GLY A 333 -0.52 -11.55 2.37
C GLY A 333 -1.87 -12.26 2.37
N LYS A 334 -2.99 -11.54 2.46
CA LYS A 334 -4.33 -12.15 2.58
C LYS A 334 -4.68 -13.08 1.41
N LEU A 335 -4.23 -12.77 0.19
CA LEU A 335 -4.52 -13.55 -1.02
C LEU A 335 -3.69 -14.84 -1.12
N VAL A 336 -2.57 -14.93 -0.39
CA VAL A 336 -1.62 -16.06 -0.48
C VAL A 336 -2.13 -17.24 0.32
N GLN A 337 -2.81 -18.19 -0.33
CA GLN A 337 -3.33 -19.40 0.33
C GLN A 337 -2.33 -20.57 0.35
N GLN A 338 -1.41 -20.63 -0.61
CA GLN A 338 -0.40 -21.68 -0.73
C GLN A 338 1.01 -21.07 -0.81
N PRO A 339 1.56 -20.63 0.34
CA PRO A 339 2.86 -19.95 0.38
C PRO A 339 3.98 -20.77 -0.25
N LYS A 340 3.96 -22.09 -0.06
CA LYS A 340 4.97 -23.01 -0.60
C LYS A 340 5.20 -22.85 -2.10
N LEU A 341 4.15 -22.71 -2.92
CA LEU A 341 4.31 -22.56 -4.37
C LEU A 341 5.04 -21.26 -4.75
N VAL A 342 4.76 -20.19 -4.01
CA VAL A 342 5.41 -18.89 -4.20
C VAL A 342 6.86 -18.97 -3.74
N ILE A 343 7.12 -19.57 -2.58
CA ILE A 343 8.47 -19.77 -2.02
C ILE A 343 9.32 -20.64 -2.95
N ASP A 344 8.81 -21.79 -3.41
CA ASP A 344 9.52 -22.68 -4.32
C ASP A 344 9.89 -21.95 -5.63
N THR A 345 9.02 -21.07 -6.11
CA THR A 345 9.28 -20.24 -7.29
C THR A 345 10.36 -19.19 -7.01
N ILE A 346 10.28 -18.47 -5.89
CA ILE A 346 11.29 -17.47 -5.50
C ILE A 346 12.65 -18.13 -5.31
N VAL A 347 12.71 -19.25 -4.58
CA VAL A 347 13.93 -20.03 -4.36
C VAL A 347 14.51 -20.52 -5.68
N LYS A 348 13.68 -21.04 -6.59
CA LYS A 348 14.12 -21.44 -7.93
C LYS A 348 14.70 -20.27 -8.72
N LEU A 349 14.12 -19.08 -8.59
CA LEU A 349 14.61 -17.86 -9.25
C LEU A 349 15.91 -17.36 -8.64
N LEU A 350 16.03 -17.30 -7.30
CA LEU A 350 17.26 -16.89 -6.61
C LEU A 350 18.46 -17.78 -6.94
N ASN A 351 18.22 -19.06 -7.23
CA ASN A 351 19.26 -20.03 -7.62
C ASN A 351 19.65 -19.96 -9.10
N LEU A 352 19.17 -18.99 -9.87
CA LEU A 352 19.63 -18.79 -11.25
C LEU A 352 21.00 -18.12 -11.26
N GLU A 353 21.90 -18.62 -12.12
CA GLU A 353 23.21 -17.99 -12.30
C GLU A 353 23.07 -16.62 -12.99
N LYS A 354 23.84 -15.63 -12.51
CA LYS A 354 23.96 -14.28 -13.12
C LYS A 354 22.64 -13.50 -13.22
N LEU A 355 21.86 -13.47 -12.15
CA LEU A 355 20.69 -12.58 -12.06
C LEU A 355 21.13 -11.11 -11.95
N PRO A 356 20.48 -10.20 -12.68
CA PRO A 356 20.61 -8.75 -12.46
C PRO A 356 20.24 -8.35 -11.02
N GLU A 357 20.97 -7.38 -10.48
CA GLU A 357 20.79 -6.91 -9.09
C GLU A 357 19.37 -6.38 -8.82
N GLY A 358 18.76 -5.70 -9.80
CA GLY A 358 17.38 -5.21 -9.70
C GLY A 358 16.37 -6.33 -9.47
N ILE A 359 16.54 -7.48 -10.14
CA ILE A 359 15.66 -8.64 -9.99
C ILE A 359 15.86 -9.29 -8.62
N ILE A 360 17.11 -9.41 -8.18
CA ILE A 360 17.44 -9.93 -6.84
C ILE A 360 16.78 -9.07 -5.77
N LEU A 361 16.87 -7.75 -5.86
CA LEU A 361 16.26 -6.82 -4.92
C LEU A 361 14.73 -6.98 -4.87
N VAL A 362 14.07 -7.14 -6.03
CA VAL A 362 12.61 -7.40 -6.07
C VAL A 362 12.27 -8.73 -5.40
N LEU A 363 13.03 -9.80 -5.66
CA LEU A 363 12.82 -11.11 -5.02
C LEU A 363 12.97 -11.01 -3.49
N VAL A 364 13.99 -10.30 -3.02
CA VAL A 364 14.23 -10.06 -1.58
C VAL A 364 13.10 -9.24 -0.96
N LYS A 365 12.60 -8.19 -1.63
CA LYS A 365 11.42 -7.43 -1.17
C LYS A 365 10.19 -8.32 -1.01
N ILE A 366 9.91 -9.18 -1.99
CA ILE A 366 8.78 -10.12 -1.91
C ILE A 366 8.99 -11.10 -0.74
N SER A 367 10.21 -11.61 -0.57
CA SER A 367 10.55 -12.50 0.56
C SER A 367 10.35 -11.84 1.92
N ILE A 368 10.74 -10.57 2.09
CA ILE A 368 10.51 -9.81 3.32
C ILE A 368 9.02 -9.73 3.63
N VAL A 369 8.21 -9.36 2.64
CA VAL A 369 6.74 -9.29 2.78
C VAL A 369 6.17 -10.65 3.19
N ILE A 370 6.65 -11.75 2.59
CA ILE A 370 6.21 -13.11 2.95
C ILE A 370 6.56 -13.46 4.40
N LEU A 371 7.79 -13.15 4.83
CA LEU A 371 8.30 -13.48 6.17
C LEU A 371 7.66 -12.64 7.29
N LEU A 372 7.29 -11.38 7.00
CA LEU A 372 6.66 -10.47 7.97
C LEU A 372 5.12 -10.52 7.95
N SER A 373 4.52 -11.19 6.98
CA SER A 373 3.09 -11.20 6.79
C SER A 373 2.34 -11.93 7.92
N ILE A 374 1.30 -11.27 8.45
CA ILE A 374 0.44 -11.81 9.51
C ILE A 374 -0.51 -12.90 8.98
N HIS A 375 -0.90 -12.85 7.70
CA HIS A 375 -1.85 -13.80 7.12
C HIS A 375 -1.20 -15.01 6.45
N ILE A 376 0.11 -14.98 6.22
CA ILE A 376 0.87 -16.09 5.65
C ILE A 376 1.36 -16.98 6.80
N ARG A 377 0.90 -18.23 6.82
CA ARG A 377 1.37 -19.22 7.80
C ARG A 377 2.52 -20.01 7.20
N LEU A 378 3.73 -19.73 7.67
CA LEU A 378 4.94 -20.45 7.28
C LEU A 378 5.31 -21.51 8.31
N SER A 379 5.72 -22.67 7.85
CA SER A 379 6.46 -23.63 8.68
C SER A 379 7.90 -23.15 8.89
N GLN A 380 8.55 -23.65 9.95
CA GLN A 380 9.96 -23.36 10.20
C GLN A 380 10.86 -23.78 9.02
N GLN A 381 10.52 -24.88 8.33
CA GLN A 381 11.25 -25.36 7.16
C GLN A 381 11.15 -24.39 5.98
N GLU A 382 9.96 -23.89 5.69
CA GLU A 382 9.74 -22.92 4.61
C GLU A 382 10.43 -21.59 4.88
N ALA A 383 10.36 -21.11 6.12
CA ALA A 383 11.04 -19.90 6.55
C ALA A 383 12.57 -20.03 6.46
N SER A 384 13.14 -21.13 6.96
CA SER A 384 14.57 -21.41 6.85
C SER A 384 15.00 -21.50 5.39
N LEU A 385 14.27 -22.27 4.57
CA LEU A 385 14.58 -22.43 3.15
C LEU A 385 14.69 -21.08 2.45
N LEU A 386 13.72 -20.18 2.67
CA LEU A 386 13.72 -18.87 2.03
C LEU A 386 14.90 -18.00 2.52
N VAL A 387 15.13 -17.96 3.84
CA VAL A 387 16.23 -17.20 4.44
C VAL A 387 17.58 -17.71 3.96
N ASP A 388 17.82 -19.03 3.99
CA ASP A 388 19.08 -19.65 3.58
C ASP A 388 19.42 -19.32 2.12
N ASN A 389 18.41 -19.30 1.23
CA ASN A 389 18.61 -18.92 -0.17
C ASN A 389 18.88 -17.43 -0.35
N ILE A 390 18.30 -16.54 0.46
CA ILE A 390 18.61 -15.10 0.43
C ILE A 390 20.04 -14.84 0.93
N LEU A 391 20.43 -15.49 2.03
CA LEU A 391 21.77 -15.37 2.62
C LEU A 391 22.88 -15.94 1.71
N ALA A 392 22.53 -16.84 0.79
CA ALA A 392 23.45 -17.38 -0.20
C ALA A 392 23.69 -16.45 -1.39
N VAL A 393 22.91 -15.38 -1.56
CA VAL A 393 23.07 -14.44 -2.69
C VAL A 393 24.29 -13.57 -2.49
N GLU A 394 25.19 -13.57 -3.48
CA GLU A 394 26.41 -12.75 -3.49
C GLU A 394 26.12 -11.29 -3.92
N ASN A 395 25.31 -10.55 -3.15
CA ASN A 395 25.09 -9.12 -3.34
C ASN A 395 25.01 -8.38 -2.00
N GLU A 396 26.05 -7.59 -1.70
CA GLU A 396 26.22 -6.93 -0.39
C GLU A 396 25.14 -5.87 -0.12
N GLU A 397 24.81 -5.04 -1.10
CA GLU A 397 23.79 -3.99 -0.95
C GLU A 397 22.39 -4.57 -0.68
N THR A 398 22.02 -5.60 -1.44
CA THR A 398 20.72 -6.27 -1.28
C THR A 398 20.64 -7.06 0.02
N PHE A 399 21.75 -7.66 0.46
CA PHE A 399 21.83 -8.31 1.76
C PHE A 399 21.66 -7.30 2.92
N LEU A 400 22.31 -6.14 2.85
CA LEU A 400 22.13 -5.09 3.85
C LEU A 400 20.69 -4.55 3.85
N TYR A 401 20.10 -4.35 2.68
CA TYR A 401 18.69 -4.00 2.54
C TYR A 401 17.78 -5.05 3.20
N PHE A 402 18.08 -6.34 3.01
CA PHE A 402 17.32 -7.43 3.64
C PHE A 402 17.35 -7.33 5.16
N VAL A 403 18.54 -7.22 5.76
CA VAL A 403 18.70 -7.18 7.22
C VAL A 403 18.02 -5.94 7.83
N ASP A 404 18.08 -4.79 7.16
CA ASP A 404 17.51 -3.52 7.61
C ASP A 404 15.98 -3.48 7.58
N ASN A 405 15.33 -4.42 6.88
CA ASN A 405 13.87 -4.44 6.69
C ASN A 405 13.20 -5.73 7.22
N ILE A 406 13.94 -6.61 7.90
CA ILE A 406 13.45 -7.93 8.37
C ILE A 406 13.58 -8.10 9.88
N GLU A 407 13.91 -7.04 10.61
CA GLU A 407 14.23 -7.08 12.04
C GLU A 407 13.05 -7.53 12.91
N GLU A 408 11.80 -7.32 12.48
CA GLU A 408 10.59 -7.77 13.18
C GLU A 408 10.29 -9.27 13.01
N PHE A 409 11.05 -9.98 12.16
CA PHE A 409 10.86 -11.40 11.92
C PHE A 409 11.16 -12.24 13.17
N SER A 410 10.27 -13.19 13.48
CA SER A 410 10.31 -13.96 14.74
C SER A 410 11.54 -14.85 14.91
N PHE A 411 12.20 -15.24 13.82
CA PHE A 411 13.42 -16.05 13.84
C PHE A 411 14.67 -15.25 13.45
N PHE A 412 14.62 -13.92 13.52
CA PHE A 412 15.73 -13.03 13.16
C PHE A 412 17.01 -13.39 13.92
N GLU A 413 16.94 -13.53 15.26
CA GLU A 413 18.08 -13.84 16.12
C GLU A 413 18.67 -15.24 15.85
N ALA A 414 17.84 -16.17 15.39
CA ALA A 414 18.24 -17.55 15.16
C ALA A 414 18.84 -17.79 13.75
N LEU A 415 18.26 -17.16 12.72
CA LEU A 415 18.60 -17.46 11.32
C LEU A 415 19.41 -16.36 10.63
N ILE A 416 19.18 -15.08 10.97
CA ILE A 416 19.71 -13.94 10.20
C ILE A 416 20.89 -13.29 10.93
N LEU A 417 20.72 -12.98 12.22
CA LEU A 417 21.74 -12.30 13.03
C LEU A 417 23.09 -13.04 13.03
N PRO A 418 23.18 -14.37 13.19
CA PRO A 418 24.48 -15.06 13.20
C PRO A 418 25.25 -14.92 11.89
N HIS A 419 24.54 -14.96 10.75
CA HIS A 419 25.15 -14.75 9.44
C HIS A 419 25.62 -13.30 9.29
N PHE A 420 24.76 -12.32 9.62
CA PHE A 420 25.11 -10.90 9.57
C PHE A 420 26.38 -10.59 10.39
N LEU A 421 26.47 -11.08 11.63
CA LEU A 421 27.65 -10.90 12.48
C LEU A 421 28.91 -11.61 11.95
N LYS A 422 28.75 -12.69 11.19
CA LYS A 422 29.88 -13.42 10.57
C LYS A 422 30.53 -12.61 9.46
N ILE A 423 29.72 -12.00 8.58
CA ILE A 423 30.19 -11.24 7.43
C ILE A 423 30.32 -9.73 7.72
N PHE A 424 29.99 -9.30 8.94
CA PHE A 424 30.05 -7.90 9.37
C PHE A 424 31.42 -7.26 9.07
N LYS A 425 31.37 -6.07 8.47
CA LYS A 425 32.53 -5.22 8.19
C LYS A 425 32.34 -3.89 8.90
N ILE A 426 33.42 -3.27 9.37
CA ILE A 426 33.35 -1.97 10.03
C ILE A 426 33.47 -0.89 8.96
N ASN A 427 32.36 -0.64 8.28
CA ASN A 427 32.15 0.47 7.35
C ASN A 427 30.83 1.17 7.69
N THR A 428 30.57 2.30 7.05
CA THR A 428 29.39 3.12 7.36
C THR A 428 28.07 2.34 7.16
N ASP A 429 27.94 1.56 6.09
CA ASP A 429 26.69 0.86 5.77
C ASP A 429 26.34 -0.26 6.76
N TYR A 430 27.30 -1.13 7.10
CA TYR A 430 27.09 -2.19 8.09
C TYR A 430 26.84 -1.62 9.48
N LEU A 431 27.56 -0.57 9.86
CA LEU A 431 27.35 0.11 11.14
C LEU A 431 25.94 0.69 11.22
N ARG A 432 25.45 1.32 10.14
CA ARG A 432 24.08 1.85 10.06
C ARG A 432 23.04 0.75 10.24
N VAL A 433 23.16 -0.35 9.50
CA VAL A 433 22.21 -1.48 9.61
C VAL A 433 22.24 -2.11 11.00
N LEU A 434 23.43 -2.36 11.55
CA LEU A 434 23.55 -2.90 12.91
C LEU A 434 22.93 -1.95 13.95
N THR A 435 23.16 -0.64 13.80
CA THR A 435 22.60 0.40 14.66
C THR A 435 21.07 0.41 14.59
N ASN A 436 20.49 0.33 13.39
CA ASN A 436 19.03 0.26 13.21
C ASN A 436 18.42 -0.97 13.91
N VAL A 437 19.04 -2.14 13.72
CA VAL A 437 18.62 -3.38 14.40
C VAL A 437 18.68 -3.22 15.91
N VAL A 438 19.79 -2.68 16.43
CA VAL A 438 19.97 -2.46 17.87
C VAL A 438 18.93 -1.48 18.41
N LEU A 439 18.74 -0.32 17.78
CA LEU A 439 17.78 0.69 18.25
C LEU A 439 16.35 0.16 18.28
N LYS A 440 15.98 -0.71 17.33
CA LYS A 440 14.66 -1.34 17.29
C LYS A 440 14.49 -2.39 18.39
N LYS A 441 15.52 -3.20 18.65
CA LYS A 441 15.47 -4.35 19.58
C LYS A 441 15.79 -3.98 21.03
N ALA A 442 16.60 -2.95 21.23
CA ALA A 442 17.06 -2.43 22.51
C ALA A 442 17.26 -0.90 22.39
N PRO A 443 16.17 -0.11 22.43
CA PRO A 443 16.23 1.34 22.26
C PRO A 443 17.05 2.01 23.37
N CYS A 444 17.61 3.19 23.05
CA CYS A 444 18.31 4.03 24.03
C CYS A 444 17.38 4.45 25.17
N CYS A 445 17.95 4.66 26.35
CA CYS A 445 17.24 4.94 27.58
C CYS A 445 16.55 6.32 27.56
N GLU A 446 16.97 7.25 26.70
CA GLU A 446 16.54 8.67 26.63
C GLU A 446 16.77 9.49 27.91
N ASN A 447 16.47 8.94 29.09
CA ASN A 447 16.62 9.55 30.40
C ASN A 447 16.96 8.48 31.46
N GLY A 448 17.26 8.96 32.67
CA GLY A 448 17.70 8.11 33.78
C GLY A 448 16.64 7.17 34.36
N ILE A 449 15.37 7.25 33.93
CA ILE A 449 14.28 6.41 34.44
C ILE A 449 14.32 5.04 33.78
N LYS A 450 14.51 5.01 32.46
CA LYS A 450 14.55 3.79 31.65
C LYS A 450 15.88 3.04 31.78
N LEU A 451 16.91 3.62 32.41
CA LEU A 451 18.21 2.97 32.65
C LEU A 451 18.09 1.56 33.28
N LYS A 452 17.11 1.34 34.17
CA LYS A 452 16.88 0.03 34.82
C LYS A 452 16.10 -0.95 33.95
N GLU A 453 15.37 -0.46 32.97
CA GLU A 453 14.52 -1.26 32.06
C GLU A 453 15.32 -1.73 30.83
N TRP A 454 16.47 -1.10 30.57
CA TRP A 454 17.35 -1.44 29.45
C TRP A 454 17.95 -2.83 29.60
N SER A 455 17.95 -3.58 28.48
CA SER A 455 18.54 -4.90 28.40
C SER A 455 19.51 -4.98 27.22
N LYS A 456 20.63 -5.65 27.45
CA LYS A 456 21.67 -5.83 26.44
C LYS A 456 21.20 -6.76 25.30
N TYR A 457 21.11 -6.24 24.08
CA TYR A 457 20.98 -7.04 22.85
C TYR A 457 22.23 -7.92 22.59
N PRO A 458 22.09 -9.20 22.20
CA PRO A 458 23.19 -10.16 22.18
C PRO A 458 24.06 -10.05 20.91
N LEU A 459 24.93 -9.04 20.83
CA LEU A 459 25.93 -8.94 19.76
C LEU A 459 27.18 -9.76 20.11
N ASP A 460 27.21 -11.01 19.64
CA ASP A 460 28.29 -11.96 19.95
C ASP A 460 29.19 -12.30 18.75
N PHE A 461 30.33 -11.62 18.67
CA PHE A 461 31.37 -11.90 17.66
C PHE A 461 32.32 -13.05 18.05
N ARG A 462 32.18 -13.65 19.25
CA ARG A 462 33.12 -14.68 19.75
C ARG A 462 33.10 -15.94 18.92
N PHE A 463 31.92 -16.35 18.46
CA PHE A 463 31.74 -17.54 17.62
C PHE A 463 32.51 -17.47 16.29
N ASN A 464 32.88 -16.26 15.86
CA ASN A 464 33.61 -16.04 14.62
C ASN A 464 35.12 -15.87 14.83
N GLY A 465 35.60 -15.85 16.09
CA GLY A 465 37.00 -15.57 16.41
C GLY A 465 37.44 -14.12 16.13
N ARG A 466 36.50 -13.24 15.74
CA ARG A 466 36.76 -11.86 15.29
C ARG A 466 36.59 -10.81 16.40
N SER A 467 36.30 -11.19 17.64
CA SER A 467 36.03 -10.24 18.73
C SER A 467 37.14 -9.20 18.91
N GLN A 468 38.41 -9.62 18.87
CA GLN A 468 39.55 -8.70 19.03
C GLN A 468 39.67 -7.73 17.85
N GLU A 469 39.54 -8.23 16.62
CA GLU A 469 39.53 -7.39 15.40
C GLU A 469 38.44 -6.31 15.50
N ILE A 470 37.21 -6.73 15.80
CA ILE A 470 36.06 -5.83 15.96
C ILE A 470 36.31 -4.81 17.07
N GLU A 471 36.74 -5.24 18.26
CA GLU A 471 37.05 -4.32 19.37
C GLU A 471 38.14 -3.31 18.98
N THR A 472 39.18 -3.72 18.26
CA THR A 472 40.25 -2.79 17.84
C THR A 472 39.77 -1.74 16.85
N GLU A 473 38.88 -2.10 15.93
CA GLU A 473 38.34 -1.18 14.94
C GLU A 473 37.33 -0.20 15.57
N PHE A 474 36.46 -0.65 16.48
CA PHE A 474 35.61 0.26 17.25
C PHE A 474 36.44 1.23 18.10
N LEU A 475 37.54 0.77 18.70
CA LEU A 475 38.46 1.65 19.42
C LEU A 475 39.16 2.66 18.50
N LYS A 476 39.45 2.32 17.25
CA LYS A 476 39.99 3.28 16.26
C LYS A 476 38.99 4.41 16.03
N ILE A 477 37.73 4.09 15.76
CA ILE A 477 36.67 5.09 15.52
C ILE A 477 36.51 6.04 16.72
N ILE A 478 36.54 5.52 17.96
CA ILE A 478 36.42 6.35 19.17
C ILE A 478 37.62 7.29 19.33
N ASN A 479 38.81 6.85 18.94
CA ASN A 479 40.07 7.60 19.12
C ASN A 479 40.46 8.44 17.89
N GLU A 480 39.60 8.55 16.87
CA GLU A 480 39.86 9.40 15.71
C GLU A 480 39.92 10.89 16.10
N GLU A 481 40.97 11.59 15.66
CA GLU A 481 41.14 13.02 15.93
C GLU A 481 40.08 13.88 15.24
N GLN A 482 39.64 13.46 14.04
CA GLN A 482 38.54 14.05 13.30
C GLN A 482 37.32 13.13 13.37
N LEU A 483 36.35 13.52 14.21
CA LEU A 483 35.12 12.75 14.42
C LEU A 483 34.22 12.78 13.18
N ASP A 484 34.12 11.64 12.50
CA ASP A 484 32.97 11.35 11.63
C ASP A 484 31.74 11.09 12.51
N VAL A 485 30.82 12.06 12.52
CA VAL A 485 29.65 12.08 13.42
C VAL A 485 28.77 10.84 13.22
N GLU A 486 28.59 10.36 11.99
CA GLU A 486 27.72 9.22 11.69
C GLU A 486 28.35 7.93 12.20
N ARG A 487 29.63 7.68 11.85
CA ARG A 487 30.35 6.48 12.31
C ARG A 487 30.50 6.46 13.82
N PHE A 488 30.78 7.60 14.43
CA PHE A 488 30.89 7.72 15.88
C PHE A 488 29.56 7.43 16.57
N PHE A 489 28.46 8.00 16.07
CA PHE A 489 27.10 7.72 16.56
C PHE A 489 26.78 6.22 16.51
N CYS A 490 26.91 5.60 15.33
CA CYS A 490 26.64 4.18 15.15
C CYS A 490 27.51 3.31 16.08
N SER A 491 28.76 3.71 16.26
CA SER A 491 29.69 3.02 17.15
C SER A 491 29.22 3.05 18.62
N LEU A 492 28.86 4.24 19.12
CA LEU A 492 28.39 4.41 20.51
C LEU A 492 27.15 3.57 20.83
N VAL A 493 26.20 3.52 19.90
CA VAL A 493 24.99 2.71 20.04
C VAL A 493 25.35 1.24 20.14
N CYS A 494 26.26 0.73 19.30
CA CYS A 494 26.58 -0.69 19.27
C CYS A 494 27.46 -1.16 20.45
N ILE A 495 28.38 -0.32 20.95
CA ILE A 495 29.38 -0.69 21.98
C ILE A 495 28.75 -1.25 23.25
N SER A 496 27.65 -0.66 23.73
CA SER A 496 26.94 -1.12 24.94
C SER A 496 26.40 -2.56 24.80
N HIS A 497 26.22 -3.02 23.57
CA HIS A 497 25.70 -4.34 23.22
C HIS A 497 26.79 -5.37 22.89
N LEU A 498 28.06 -4.95 22.73
CA LEU A 498 29.18 -5.86 22.45
C LEU A 498 29.59 -6.66 23.68
N ASN A 499 29.92 -7.94 23.50
CA ASN A 499 30.59 -8.75 24.52
C ASN A 499 32.11 -8.49 24.54
N LEU A 500 32.49 -7.36 25.14
CA LEU A 500 33.88 -6.88 25.21
C LEU A 500 34.79 -7.80 26.03
N GLN A 501 35.97 -8.12 25.50
CA GLN A 501 37.05 -8.82 26.20
C GLN A 501 37.84 -7.85 27.11
N GLU A 502 38.09 -6.63 26.61
CA GLU A 502 38.87 -5.61 27.33
C GLU A 502 38.05 -4.32 27.57
N PRO A 503 37.00 -4.36 28.42
CA PRO A 503 36.12 -3.20 28.66
C PRO A 503 36.86 -1.99 29.24
N SER A 504 38.01 -2.19 29.88
CA SER A 504 38.85 -1.12 30.44
C SER A 504 39.37 -0.15 29.36
N LYS A 505 39.75 -0.65 28.18
CA LYS A 505 40.25 0.19 27.08
C LYS A 505 39.17 1.14 26.54
N PHE A 506 37.94 0.64 26.42
CA PHE A 506 36.78 1.43 26.04
C PHE A 506 36.44 2.48 27.09
N LYS A 507 36.43 2.10 28.37
CA LYS A 507 36.20 3.02 29.50
C LYS A 507 37.17 4.20 29.50
N ILE A 508 38.46 3.96 29.28
CA ILE A 508 39.50 5.00 29.22
C ILE A 508 39.32 5.90 27.99
N SER A 509 39.12 5.31 26.82
CA SER A 509 38.96 6.08 25.57
C SER A 509 37.70 6.95 25.61
N LEU A 510 36.57 6.37 26.00
CA LEU A 510 35.29 7.08 26.11
C LEU A 510 35.31 8.17 27.19
N SER A 511 36.00 7.95 28.32
CA SER A 511 36.14 9.02 29.34
C SER A 511 36.94 10.22 28.84
N HIS A 512 38.00 10.00 28.04
CA HIS A 512 38.72 11.08 27.38
C HIS A 512 37.82 11.84 26.38
N VAL A 513 37.10 11.11 25.52
CA VAL A 513 36.17 11.72 24.55
C VAL A 513 35.04 12.46 25.25
N THR A 514 34.51 11.93 26.36
CA THR A 514 33.44 12.58 27.14
C THR A 514 33.91 13.92 27.69
N ASN A 515 35.13 14.01 28.23
CA ASN A 515 35.69 15.27 28.70
C ASN A 515 35.86 16.28 27.55
N ASN A 516 36.37 15.83 26.39
CA ASN A 516 36.53 16.69 25.21
C ASN A 516 35.18 17.21 24.69
N LEU A 517 34.14 16.36 24.67
CA LEU A 517 32.77 16.75 24.29
C LEU A 517 32.13 17.69 25.32
N LEU A 518 32.38 17.46 26.61
CA LEU A 518 31.92 18.32 27.70
C LEU A 518 32.53 19.72 27.60
N GLU A 519 33.84 19.84 27.36
CA GLU A 519 34.48 21.14 27.15
C GLU A 519 33.91 21.87 25.93
N LYS A 520 33.71 21.17 24.81
CA LYS A 520 33.11 21.72 23.59
C LYS A 520 31.62 22.07 23.75
N SER A 521 30.93 21.47 24.71
CA SER A 521 29.50 21.73 24.96
C SER A 521 29.23 23.16 25.45
N SER A 522 30.24 23.83 26.01
CA SER A 522 30.18 25.25 26.38
C SER A 522 29.87 26.19 25.21
N ASN A 523 30.13 25.76 23.96
CA ASN A 523 29.83 26.50 22.73
C ASN A 523 28.38 26.30 22.22
N ASN A 524 27.50 25.63 22.98
CA ASN A 524 26.07 25.42 22.67
C ASN A 524 25.75 24.71 21.34
N CYS A 525 26.62 23.83 20.86
CA CYS A 525 26.35 23.02 19.66
C CYS A 525 25.41 21.83 19.97
N LYS A 526 24.21 21.81 19.39
CA LYS A 526 23.21 20.73 19.53
C LYS A 526 23.79 19.33 19.28
N ASN A 527 24.57 19.19 18.20
CA ASN A 527 25.18 17.90 17.84
C ASN A 527 26.18 17.40 18.89
N THR A 528 26.96 18.31 19.49
CA THR A 528 27.93 17.97 20.54
C THR A 528 27.22 17.50 21.81
N LEU A 529 26.11 18.14 22.19
CA LEU A 529 25.31 17.75 23.35
C LEU A 529 24.60 16.40 23.15
N PHE A 530 24.11 16.15 21.94
CA PHE A 530 23.54 14.85 21.59
C PHE A 530 24.58 13.72 21.68
N LEU A 531 25.76 13.90 21.09
CA LEU A 531 26.84 12.93 21.18
C LEU A 531 27.33 12.74 22.62
N LEU A 532 27.38 13.83 23.41
CA LEU A 532 27.73 13.76 24.83
C LEU A 532 26.72 12.89 25.61
N ASN A 533 25.43 13.11 25.41
CA ASN A 533 24.37 12.32 26.04
C ASN A 533 24.54 10.82 25.76
N LEU A 534 24.72 10.46 24.48
CA LEU A 534 24.94 9.07 24.07
C LEU A 534 26.23 8.48 24.64
N THR A 535 27.33 9.24 24.64
CA THR A 535 28.61 8.78 25.20
C THR A 535 28.47 8.50 26.71
N VAL A 536 27.72 9.36 27.42
CA VAL A 536 27.39 9.19 28.83
C VAL A 536 26.57 7.90 29.03
N GLU A 537 25.53 7.70 28.23
CA GLU A 537 24.72 6.48 28.26
C GLU A 537 25.57 5.22 28.02
N THR A 538 26.43 5.20 26.99
CA THR A 538 27.34 4.09 26.70
C THR A 538 28.27 3.80 27.87
N LEU A 539 28.88 4.81 28.50
CA LEU A 539 29.74 4.64 29.68
C LEU A 539 28.99 4.07 30.89
N LEU A 540 27.73 4.46 31.09
CA LEU A 540 26.89 3.91 32.14
C LEU A 540 26.58 2.43 31.90
N HIS A 541 26.24 2.04 30.67
CA HIS A 541 26.03 0.63 30.31
C HIS A 541 27.31 -0.22 30.41
N LEU A 542 28.49 0.38 30.28
CA LEU A 542 29.78 -0.28 30.55
C LEU A 542 30.09 -0.37 32.06
N ASN A 543 29.20 0.05 32.96
CA ASN A 543 29.41 0.10 34.40
C ASN A 543 30.65 0.92 34.78
N HIS A 544 30.78 2.15 34.26
CA HIS A 544 31.86 3.09 34.61
C HIS A 544 31.37 4.24 35.51
N ILE A 545 30.62 3.91 36.55
CA ILE A 545 29.98 4.88 37.46
C ILE A 545 31.01 5.76 38.18
N GLU A 546 32.16 5.19 38.56
CA GLU A 546 33.24 5.89 39.27
C GLU A 546 33.76 7.16 38.54
N PHE A 547 33.69 7.20 37.21
CA PHE A 547 34.09 8.40 36.45
C PHE A 547 33.12 9.56 36.65
N PHE A 548 31.83 9.26 36.70
CA PHE A 548 30.81 10.28 36.92
C PHE A 548 30.81 10.75 38.37
N GLU A 549 31.08 9.87 39.33
CA GLU A 549 31.25 10.25 40.73
C GLU A 549 32.40 11.27 40.91
N LYS A 550 33.56 11.02 40.30
CA LYS A 550 34.73 11.90 40.41
C LYS A 550 34.54 13.25 39.71
N ASN A 551 33.78 13.28 38.61
CA ASN A 551 33.62 14.46 37.77
C ASN A 551 32.24 15.13 37.92
N PHE A 552 31.40 14.70 38.86
CA PHE A 552 29.99 15.12 38.96
C PHE A 552 29.80 16.64 38.99
N GLN A 553 30.60 17.35 39.81
CA GLN A 553 30.51 18.80 39.91
C GLN A 553 30.89 19.50 38.60
N ASN A 554 31.91 19.00 37.91
CA ASN A 554 32.32 19.55 36.61
C ASN A 554 31.22 19.39 35.54
N PHE A 555 30.55 18.22 35.51
CA PHE A 555 29.39 18.00 34.65
C PHE A 555 28.24 18.96 34.98
N LEU A 556 27.91 19.11 36.26
CA LEU A 556 26.85 20.01 36.70
C LEU A 556 27.13 21.46 36.30
N ASP A 557 28.32 21.97 36.59
CA ASP A 557 28.67 23.37 36.35
C ASP A 557 28.66 23.72 34.85
N ILE A 558 29.25 22.87 34.00
CA ILE A 558 29.32 23.11 32.55
C ILE A 558 27.95 22.96 31.89
N LEU A 559 27.18 21.91 32.25
CA LEU A 559 25.88 21.64 31.63
C LEU A 559 24.80 22.65 32.08
N LEU A 560 24.78 23.05 33.35
CA LEU A 560 23.86 24.10 33.82
C LEU A 560 24.27 25.48 33.28
N GLY A 561 25.56 25.74 33.11
CA GLY A 561 26.07 26.99 32.51
C GLY A 561 25.77 27.14 31.02
N SER A 562 25.58 26.03 30.29
CA SER A 562 25.24 26.01 28.85
C SER A 562 23.74 25.90 28.56
N LEU A 563 22.91 26.01 29.60
CA LEU A 563 21.47 25.76 29.50
C LEU A 563 20.75 26.90 28.76
N SER A 564 20.10 26.54 27.65
CA SER A 564 19.31 27.43 26.78
C SER A 564 18.05 26.70 26.33
N GLU A 565 16.99 27.43 25.92
CA GLU A 565 15.72 26.82 25.48
C GLU A 565 15.92 25.78 24.38
N ASP A 566 16.85 26.05 23.47
CA ASP A 566 17.19 25.19 22.34
C ASP A 566 17.85 23.86 22.72
N ASN A 567 18.56 23.82 23.85
CA ASN A 567 19.43 22.69 24.25
C ASN A 567 18.99 22.02 25.56
N ALA A 568 17.96 22.57 26.22
CA ALA A 568 17.51 22.15 27.54
C ALA A 568 17.22 20.65 27.60
N LEU A 569 16.51 20.08 26.62
CA LEU A 569 16.13 18.66 26.63
C LEU A 569 17.34 17.71 26.68
N CYS A 570 18.33 17.90 25.80
CA CYS A 570 19.54 17.07 25.78
C CYS A 570 20.32 17.17 27.09
N ILE A 571 20.47 18.39 27.62
CA ILE A 571 21.18 18.64 28.87
C ILE A 571 20.47 17.95 30.04
N LEU A 572 19.14 18.09 30.13
CA LEU A 572 18.32 17.49 31.18
C LEU A 572 18.36 15.96 31.12
N ASN A 573 18.30 15.38 29.94
CA ASN A 573 18.44 13.95 29.75
C ASN A 573 19.81 13.45 30.20
N THR A 574 20.89 14.16 29.85
CA THR A 574 22.27 13.81 30.26
C THR A 574 22.41 13.87 31.78
N LEU A 575 21.95 14.96 32.40
CA LEU A 575 21.94 15.10 33.85
C LEU A 575 21.08 14.03 34.52
N SER A 576 19.93 13.70 33.94
CA SER A 576 19.05 12.66 34.45
C SER A 576 19.73 11.29 34.43
N LEU A 577 20.45 10.94 33.37
CA LEU A 577 21.21 9.68 33.28
C LEU A 577 22.27 9.61 34.39
N ILE A 578 23.08 10.67 34.53
CA ILE A 578 24.16 10.75 35.53
C ILE A 578 23.57 10.67 36.95
N ILE A 579 22.57 11.49 37.27
CA ILE A 579 21.94 11.56 38.59
C ILE A 579 21.29 10.24 38.98
N SER A 580 20.59 9.58 38.04
CA SER A 580 19.99 8.27 38.30
C SER A 580 21.02 7.18 38.56
N SER A 581 22.23 7.30 38.00
CA SER A 581 23.31 6.32 38.20
C SER A 581 24.06 6.48 39.53
N ILE A 582 24.17 7.72 40.05
CA ILE A 582 24.93 8.06 41.27
C ILE A 582 24.06 8.00 42.54
N LYS A 583 22.75 7.72 42.42
CA LYS A 583 21.74 7.82 43.48
C LYS A 583 22.13 7.29 44.88
N ASP A 584 22.97 6.27 44.95
CA ASP A 584 23.34 5.60 46.22
C ASP A 584 24.58 6.21 46.91
N HIS A 585 25.27 7.13 46.26
CA HIS A 585 26.49 7.79 46.75
C HIS A 585 26.13 9.18 47.31
N ASP A 586 26.62 9.55 48.50
CA ASP A 586 26.24 10.75 49.28
C ASP A 586 26.54 12.13 48.62
N LEU A 587 26.72 12.16 47.30
CA LEU A 587 26.99 13.31 46.44
C LEU A 587 25.74 14.13 46.12
N ILE A 588 24.55 13.51 46.12
CA ILE A 588 23.28 14.20 45.84
C ILE A 588 22.74 14.79 47.15
N ASN A 589 23.02 16.06 47.39
CA ASN A 589 22.53 16.80 48.56
C ASN A 589 21.49 17.88 48.19
N ILE A 590 20.80 18.41 49.21
CA ILE A 590 19.77 19.44 49.05
C ILE A 590 20.30 20.69 48.34
N ASN A 591 21.58 21.04 48.55
CA ASN A 591 22.17 22.22 47.92
C ASN A 591 22.33 22.06 46.40
N VAL A 592 22.75 20.88 45.94
CA VAL A 592 22.83 20.53 44.52
C VAL A 592 21.44 20.55 43.89
N LEU A 593 20.44 19.94 44.54
CA LEU A 593 19.06 19.93 44.06
C LEU A 593 18.46 21.34 43.98
N ASN A 594 18.72 22.20 44.97
CA ASN A 594 18.28 23.59 44.97
C ASN A 594 19.00 24.42 43.90
N GLY A 595 20.28 24.14 43.62
CA GLY A 595 21.03 24.76 42.53
C GLY A 595 20.44 24.43 41.17
N ILE A 596 20.18 23.14 40.91
CA ILE A 596 19.49 22.67 39.71
C ILE A 596 18.12 23.36 39.59
N ASN A 597 17.31 23.36 40.66
CA ASN A 597 15.96 23.92 40.62
C ASN A 597 15.92 25.42 40.25
N LYS A 598 16.89 26.21 40.75
CA LYS A 598 17.01 27.64 40.39
C LYS A 598 17.27 27.86 38.89
N HIS A 599 18.09 27.00 38.28
CA HIS A 599 18.36 27.07 36.84
C HIS A 599 17.18 26.61 35.98
N LEU A 600 16.31 25.74 36.52
CA LEU A 600 15.15 25.19 35.81
C LEU A 600 13.87 26.02 35.97
N GLU A 601 13.82 26.91 36.96
CA GLU A 601 12.64 27.73 37.27
C GLU A 601 12.13 28.53 36.05
N ILE A 602 13.06 29.00 35.22
CA ILE A 602 12.80 29.78 34.01
C ILE A 602 12.11 28.91 32.91
N TYR A 603 12.36 27.60 32.93
CA TYR A 603 11.89 26.66 31.91
C TYR A 603 10.60 25.92 32.31
N PHE A 604 10.11 26.07 33.55
CA PHE A 604 8.84 25.47 33.98
C PHE A 604 7.61 26.02 33.24
N ASN A 605 7.71 27.21 32.65
CA ASN A 605 6.66 27.82 31.83
C ASN A 605 6.89 27.63 30.31
N SER A 606 7.84 26.79 29.91
CA SER A 606 8.15 26.53 28.50
C SER A 606 6.98 25.84 27.78
N PRO A 607 6.67 26.21 26.52
CA PRO A 607 5.61 25.57 25.72
C PRO A 607 5.91 24.10 25.34
N TYR A 608 7.14 23.62 25.57
CA TYR A 608 7.54 22.24 25.29
C TYR A 608 7.25 21.33 26.48
N HIS A 609 6.11 20.62 26.42
CA HIS A 609 5.62 19.70 27.46
C HIS A 609 6.60 18.55 27.84
N GLU A 610 7.64 18.28 27.04
CA GLU A 610 8.64 17.22 27.26
C GLU A 610 9.80 17.65 28.19
N ILE A 611 10.00 18.94 28.43
CA ILE A 611 11.11 19.47 29.25
C ILE A 611 10.88 19.20 30.74
N TYR A 612 9.62 19.20 31.18
CA TYR A 612 9.24 19.08 32.59
C TYR A 612 9.45 17.65 33.18
N PRO A 613 9.08 16.55 32.49
CA PRO A 613 9.12 15.22 33.10
C PRO A 613 10.54 14.61 33.25
N SER A 614 11.45 14.87 32.30
CA SER A 614 12.67 14.05 32.13
C SER A 614 13.60 14.04 33.36
N LEU A 615 13.88 15.22 33.94
CA LEU A 615 14.74 15.34 35.12
C LEU A 615 13.95 15.34 36.43
N PHE A 616 12.75 15.91 36.45
CA PHE A 616 11.92 16.05 37.66
C PHE A 616 11.53 14.69 38.25
N TRP A 617 11.12 13.72 37.43
CA TRP A 617 10.74 12.39 37.90
C TRP A 617 11.94 11.58 38.41
N SER A 618 13.12 11.76 37.80
CA SER A 618 14.37 11.18 38.28
C SER A 618 14.75 11.71 39.66
N ILE A 619 14.56 13.02 39.89
CA ILE A 619 14.77 13.68 41.19
C ILE A 619 13.71 13.26 42.23
N GLN A 620 12.42 13.19 41.87
CA GLN A 620 11.38 12.73 42.81
C GLN A 620 11.58 11.28 43.24
N ARG A 621 12.00 10.38 42.34
CA ARG A 621 12.34 8.99 42.72
C ARG A 621 13.50 8.95 43.72
N ILE A 622 14.42 9.92 43.71
CA ILE A 622 15.50 10.04 44.69
C ILE A 622 14.96 10.44 46.08
N GLN A 623 14.00 11.35 46.12
CA GLN A 623 13.37 11.81 47.36
C GLN A 623 12.48 10.73 48.03
N ILE A 624 11.99 9.73 47.28
CA ILE A 624 11.05 8.69 47.76
C ILE A 624 11.75 7.45 48.36
N SER A 625 13.10 7.32 48.30
CA SER A 625 13.82 6.21 49.00
C SER A 625 13.83 6.43 50.53
N PRO A 626 13.12 5.63 51.36
CA PRO A 626 12.78 6.02 52.73
C PRO A 626 13.91 5.91 53.77
N GLU A 627 15.06 5.33 53.44
CA GLU A 627 15.99 4.85 54.47
C GLU A 627 17.01 5.88 54.98
N LYS A 628 17.20 7.02 54.30
CA LYS A 628 18.15 8.07 54.76
C LYS A 628 17.49 9.28 55.43
N ASN A 629 16.16 9.44 55.38
CA ASN A 629 15.47 10.64 55.89
C ASN A 629 14.96 10.54 57.34
N LEU A 630 15.12 9.40 58.02
CA LEU A 630 14.59 9.19 59.37
C LEU A 630 15.46 9.75 60.52
N LYS A 631 16.67 10.26 60.25
CA LYS A 631 17.56 10.79 61.31
C LYS A 631 17.69 12.32 61.35
N SER A 632 17.17 13.05 60.36
CA SER A 632 17.27 14.52 60.31
C SER A 632 15.96 15.25 60.62
N PHE A 633 14.85 14.53 60.83
CA PHE A 633 13.53 15.13 61.06
C PHE A 633 13.17 15.41 62.54
N GLN A 634 14.07 15.16 63.50
CA GLN A 634 13.80 15.39 64.94
C GLN A 634 14.51 16.58 65.58
N SER A 635 15.25 17.43 64.86
CA SER A 635 15.92 18.61 65.45
C SER A 635 15.44 19.97 64.96
N VAL A 636 14.35 20.05 64.19
CA VAL A 636 13.74 21.33 63.81
C VAL A 636 12.23 21.30 64.01
N THR A 637 11.82 21.08 65.26
CA THR A 637 10.54 21.56 65.82
C THR A 637 10.76 21.89 67.29
N GLN A 638 11.55 22.94 67.55
CA GLN A 638 11.44 23.89 68.67
C GLN A 638 12.39 25.06 68.46
#